data_AF-A0A2N2KQU7-F1
#
_entry.id   AF-A0A2N2KQU7-F1
#
_cell.length_a   1.000
_cell.length_b   1.000
_cell.length_c   1.000
_cell.angle_alpha   90.00
_cell.angle_beta   90.00
_cell.angle_gamma   90.00
#
_symmetry.space_group_name_H-M   'P 1'
#
loop_
_entity.id
_entity.type
_entity.pdbx_description
1 polymer ?
#
loop_
_entity_poly.entity_id
_entity_poly.type
_entity_poly.pdbx_seq_one_letter_code
_entity_poly.pdbx_strand_id
1 'polypeptide(L)'
;MVKHFYCIIFSLTEEYSLIRNAPCKIIGVCMPRGMILMFICLFVLSACRNGHRVDTHEFMPVDINRHETNITNWLYADLKGDETDYMITCDTTLPKLSSIYVSDTKGKVVSQINSIYPYRSMKVLADPRDNGRWLFYSYNDKKTVFLDAVKYNWQVPLQRETKHFQSIPREDRAIDNLKIEYFGQISPQILEDIDGDGRMELVCVGADGFTTNPRGVIVYDFITGNIKWRYDTPCNISNLILRDFDLDGRKEIVFSTSALRNTMAEINGLDDNSGWIVILSTSGKLLYKEQQFSGFGQVNVDIADQEKDGKLEIFVVNTTWGSENNRNTASVYSWTGEKLKRKMNLQMASSLERFQNPDFLKRMDAAGTPRLHLTDKGKGLIVLDAFLHVYPQKCREYAKTIWAVEDINQDGNKEILLQTDDNYLLILDKNYHCHARMKNPFPNENAFSMNVVRTGFDSDPLISIGTNREVRYYKYKPIPFWVLLYQLYKVYAIYLNLVLVALLVFFIYRYRQRLKIMAMTANQLGEGMMVLVSARKVIFRNHVAVKMAEKSADPTCRNLQLCFPNLHKAMSGFITSKADHSKYTEKLGIDDQDDVYQITIFRTRNLKTLYIITIYPDQSEKEILKDKLLWADIARRLSHHVRRHVTNIILTLNALQQDEDSGRNEYYQIISSEIEKVRVFTHAFQRFTEFKNYELQLQDIIPSVEHCIARRNIPANVKLVKNWSLQSVCAYIEPIRFEEALVNTISNALEAMPEGGNLHILIKEFPLASSPQAPHSILVEIEDSGCGIPQKYMEDIWKPFFTTNQSGTGIGIPETKKIIDSIGGVMFIQSEVGVGTTVSFWLKGEK
;
A
#
# COMPACT_ATOMS: atom_id res chain seq x y z
N MET A 1 9.23 -19.35 -14.55
CA MET A 1 8.09 -18.41 -14.57
C MET A 1 7.84 -17.81 -15.97
N VAL A 2 8.84 -17.24 -16.65
CA VAL A 2 8.72 -16.71 -18.03
C VAL A 2 8.31 -17.78 -19.08
N LYS A 3 8.83 -19.03 -18.97
CA LYS A 3 8.43 -20.14 -19.86
C LYS A 3 6.97 -20.59 -19.67
N HIS A 4 6.41 -20.52 -18.46
CA HIS A 4 5.01 -20.84 -18.21
C HIS A 4 4.07 -19.73 -18.70
N PHE A 5 4.50 -18.47 -18.64
CA PHE A 5 3.77 -17.35 -19.22
C PHE A 5 3.76 -17.39 -20.76
N TYR A 6 4.88 -17.80 -21.38
CA TYR A 6 4.93 -18.09 -22.81
C TYR A 6 3.98 -19.24 -23.19
N CYS A 7 3.89 -20.32 -22.40
CA CYS A 7 2.91 -21.39 -22.65
C CYS A 7 1.45 -20.94 -22.50
N ILE A 8 1.12 -20.04 -21.57
CA ILE A 8 -0.23 -19.49 -21.43
C ILE A 8 -0.58 -18.57 -22.61
N ILE A 9 0.37 -17.74 -23.07
CA ILE A 9 0.19 -16.90 -24.26
C ILE A 9 0.13 -17.75 -25.53
N PHE A 10 0.93 -18.83 -25.64
CA PHE A 10 0.91 -19.74 -26.79
C PHE A 10 -0.37 -20.59 -26.83
N SER A 11 -0.85 -21.05 -25.67
CA SER A 11 -2.14 -21.75 -25.51
C SER A 11 -3.31 -20.84 -25.89
N LEU A 12 -3.27 -19.56 -25.51
CA LEU A 12 -4.23 -18.56 -25.97
C LEU A 12 -4.12 -18.30 -27.49
N THR A 13 -2.94 -18.40 -28.11
CA THR A 13 -2.79 -18.24 -29.57
C THR A 13 -3.15 -19.50 -30.39
N GLU A 14 -3.00 -20.71 -29.85
CA GLU A 14 -3.44 -21.95 -30.52
C GLU A 14 -4.97 -22.10 -30.49
N GLU A 15 -5.63 -21.70 -29.39
CA GLU A 15 -7.10 -21.53 -29.38
C GLU A 15 -7.57 -20.49 -30.40
N TYR A 16 -6.74 -19.48 -30.72
CA TYR A 16 -7.04 -18.50 -31.77
C TYR A 16 -7.03 -19.07 -33.19
N SER A 17 -6.40 -20.22 -33.42
CA SER A 17 -6.34 -20.86 -34.75
C SER A 17 -7.56 -21.76 -35.04
N LEU A 18 -8.18 -22.32 -34.00
CA LEU A 18 -9.41 -23.12 -34.07
C LEU A 18 -10.69 -22.26 -34.14
N ILE A 19 -10.61 -20.97 -33.79
CA ILE A 19 -11.72 -20.00 -33.87
C ILE A 19 -11.70 -19.26 -35.23
N ARG A 20 -11.50 -19.98 -36.34
CA ARG A 20 -11.61 -19.39 -37.70
C ARG A 20 -13.05 -19.29 -38.22
N ASN A 21 -14.02 -19.90 -37.54
CA ASN A 21 -15.43 -19.93 -37.98
C ASN A 21 -16.42 -19.17 -37.07
N ALA A 22 -15.93 -18.34 -36.15
CA ALA A 22 -16.79 -17.42 -35.38
C ALA A 22 -16.54 -15.97 -35.84
N PRO A 23 -17.58 -15.20 -36.18
CA PRO A 23 -17.41 -13.92 -36.86
C PRO A 23 -17.17 -12.79 -35.85
N CYS A 24 -15.95 -12.74 -35.31
CA CYS A 24 -15.43 -11.66 -34.45
C CYS A 24 -14.73 -10.54 -35.25
N LYS A 25 -15.25 -10.19 -36.42
CA LYS A 25 -14.98 -8.90 -37.05
C LYS A 25 -16.29 -8.13 -37.08
N ILE A 26 -16.24 -6.88 -36.59
CA ILE A 26 -17.31 -5.86 -36.62
C ILE A 26 -18.07 -5.76 -35.28
N ILE A 27 -17.45 -5.07 -34.31
CA ILE A 27 -17.95 -3.85 -33.63
C ILE A 27 -16.88 -3.44 -32.58
N GLY A 28 -16.21 -2.31 -32.83
CA GLY A 28 -15.91 -1.28 -31.83
C GLY A 28 -14.98 -1.51 -30.62
N VAL A 29 -14.43 -2.69 -30.36
CA VAL A 29 -13.39 -2.85 -29.32
C VAL A 29 -12.18 -3.59 -29.89
N CYS A 30 -11.55 -2.99 -30.89
CA CYS A 30 -10.10 -3.09 -30.93
C CYS A 30 -9.62 -2.13 -29.85
N MET A 31 -9.16 -2.64 -28.71
CA MET A 31 -8.10 -1.93 -28.01
C MET A 31 -7.05 -1.68 -29.10
N PRO A 32 -6.74 -0.42 -29.47
CA PRO A 32 -5.86 -0.16 -30.60
C PRO A 32 -4.59 -0.97 -30.35
N ARG A 33 -4.07 -1.67 -31.37
CA ARG A 33 -2.84 -2.48 -31.21
C ARG A 33 -1.74 -1.67 -30.51
N GLY A 34 -1.74 -0.35 -30.69
CA GLY A 34 -0.91 0.61 -29.95
C GLY A 34 -1.08 0.62 -28.43
N MET A 35 -2.28 0.47 -27.85
CA MET A 35 -2.45 0.40 -26.38
C MET A 35 -1.88 -0.87 -25.80
N ILE A 36 -2.13 -2.04 -26.41
CA ILE A 36 -1.56 -3.32 -25.95
C ILE A 36 -0.03 -3.28 -26.08
N LEU A 37 0.48 -2.76 -27.21
CA LEU A 37 1.91 -2.59 -27.42
C LEU A 37 2.53 -1.58 -26.43
N MET A 38 1.84 -0.48 -26.13
CA MET A 38 2.24 0.52 -25.13
C MET A 38 2.30 -0.09 -23.73
N PHE A 39 1.32 -0.91 -23.34
CA PHE A 39 1.34 -1.60 -22.05
C PHE A 39 2.45 -2.65 -21.96
N ILE A 40 2.71 -3.40 -23.04
CA ILE A 40 3.84 -4.33 -23.11
C ILE A 40 5.17 -3.57 -23.02
N CYS A 41 5.31 -2.43 -23.71
CA CYS A 41 6.49 -1.57 -23.61
C CYS A 41 6.68 -0.99 -22.20
N LEU A 42 5.61 -0.53 -21.54
CA LEU A 42 5.64 -0.04 -20.16
C LEU A 42 6.04 -1.15 -19.17
N PHE A 43 5.56 -2.37 -19.39
CA PHE A 43 5.89 -3.54 -18.56
C PHE A 43 7.37 -3.93 -18.71
N VAL A 44 7.88 -3.99 -19.95
CA VAL A 44 9.29 -4.32 -20.26
C VAL A 44 10.25 -3.26 -19.73
N LEU A 45 9.89 -1.98 -19.79
CA LEU A 45 10.70 -0.88 -19.23
C LEU A 45 10.73 -0.87 -17.69
N SER A 46 9.70 -1.41 -17.03
CA SER A 46 9.60 -1.44 -15.56
C SER A 46 10.34 -2.59 -14.89
N ALA A 47 10.70 -3.64 -15.63
CA ALA A 47 11.24 -4.89 -15.08
C ALA A 47 12.71 -4.83 -14.59
N CYS A 48 13.41 -3.69 -14.75
CA CYS A 48 14.86 -3.64 -14.56
C CYS A 48 15.34 -3.07 -13.21
N ARG A 49 14.48 -2.65 -12.27
CA ARG A 49 14.93 -2.07 -10.99
C ARG A 49 14.01 -2.37 -9.80
N ASN A 50 13.87 -3.65 -9.46
CA ASN A 50 13.28 -4.03 -8.17
C ASN A 50 14.35 -3.90 -7.06
N GLY A 51 14.11 -3.04 -6.07
CA GLY A 51 14.84 -3.06 -4.79
C GLY A 51 15.51 -1.77 -4.33
N HIS A 52 15.51 -0.69 -5.11
CA HIS A 52 16.08 0.59 -4.65
C HIS A 52 15.09 1.34 -3.75
N ARG A 53 15.54 1.75 -2.56
CA ARG A 53 14.85 2.77 -1.74
C ARG A 53 14.85 4.09 -2.52
N VAL A 54 13.75 4.82 -2.41
CA VAL A 54 13.59 6.14 -3.02
C VAL A 54 14.19 7.17 -2.07
N ASP A 55 15.18 7.92 -2.56
CA ASP A 55 15.79 9.01 -1.81
C ASP A 55 14.79 10.17 -1.72
N THR A 56 14.74 10.86 -0.58
CA THR A 56 13.84 12.00 -0.35
C THR A 56 14.52 13.34 -0.63
N HIS A 57 15.85 13.34 -0.65
CA HIS A 57 16.72 14.48 -0.84
C HIS A 57 17.80 14.16 -1.87
N GLU A 58 18.47 15.19 -2.38
CA GLU A 58 19.55 15.06 -3.35
C GLU A 58 20.75 15.95 -3.03
N PHE A 59 21.90 15.55 -3.58
CA PHE A 59 23.09 16.39 -3.69
C PHE A 59 22.95 17.28 -4.93
N MET A 60 22.46 18.51 -4.76
CA MET A 60 22.28 19.44 -5.87
C MET A 60 23.61 20.18 -6.14
N PRO A 61 24.30 19.96 -7.29
CA PRO A 61 25.56 20.62 -7.58
C PRO A 61 25.37 22.15 -7.68
N VAL A 62 26.30 22.90 -7.10
CA VAL A 62 26.27 24.38 -7.07
C VAL A 62 27.41 24.96 -7.89
N ASP A 63 28.64 24.61 -7.53
CA ASP A 63 29.83 25.20 -8.12
C ASP A 63 31.01 24.23 -8.09
N ILE A 64 32.02 24.52 -8.91
CA ILE A 64 33.24 23.74 -9.04
C ILE A 64 34.43 24.71 -9.01
N ASN A 65 35.28 24.55 -8.01
CA ASN A 65 36.56 25.25 -7.93
C ASN A 65 37.69 24.32 -8.38
N ARG A 66 38.52 24.77 -9.32
CA ARG A 66 39.67 24.02 -9.83
C ARG A 66 40.95 24.75 -9.49
N HIS A 67 41.90 24.01 -8.95
CA HIS A 67 43.23 24.51 -8.66
C HIS A 67 44.16 24.24 -9.85
N GLU A 68 44.90 25.26 -10.27
CA GLU A 68 45.92 25.12 -11.32
C GLU A 68 47.06 24.21 -10.86
N THR A 69 47.27 24.14 -9.55
CA THR A 69 48.34 23.43 -8.86
C THR A 69 47.77 22.40 -7.90
N ASN A 70 48.60 21.40 -7.55
CA ASN A 70 48.22 20.40 -6.56
C ASN A 70 48.26 21.01 -5.15
N ILE A 71 47.11 21.06 -4.49
CA ILE A 71 47.02 21.41 -3.07
C ILE A 71 47.41 20.21 -2.21
N THR A 72 48.13 20.47 -1.12
CA THR A 72 48.62 19.43 -0.19
C THR A 72 47.78 19.33 1.06
N ASN A 73 47.16 20.43 1.48
CA ASN A 73 46.32 20.50 2.66
C ASN A 73 45.26 21.59 2.47
N TRP A 74 44.08 21.40 3.06
CA TRP A 74 43.02 22.41 3.05
C TRP A 74 42.11 22.30 4.26
N LEU A 75 41.51 23.41 4.65
CA LEU A 75 40.44 23.46 5.65
C LEU A 75 39.45 24.57 5.34
N TYR A 76 38.27 24.48 5.95
CA TYR A 76 37.26 25.52 5.95
C TYR A 76 37.17 26.14 7.34
N ALA A 77 37.15 27.46 7.41
CA ALA A 77 37.00 28.17 8.67
C ALA A 77 36.47 29.58 8.49
N ASP A 78 35.61 29.98 9.41
CA ASP A 78 35.18 31.36 9.60
C ASP A 78 36.33 32.20 10.22
N LEU A 79 36.92 33.06 9.38
CA LEU A 79 37.98 33.99 9.76
C LEU A 79 37.45 35.39 10.13
N LYS A 80 36.17 35.67 9.84
CA LYS A 80 35.54 36.99 10.02
C LYS A 80 34.61 37.05 11.22
N GLY A 81 34.16 35.90 11.71
CA GLY A 81 33.17 35.77 12.78
C GLY A 81 31.74 35.98 12.30
N ASP A 82 31.45 35.82 11.01
CA ASP A 82 30.14 36.02 10.40
C ASP A 82 29.48 34.73 9.88
N GLU A 83 29.97 33.57 10.35
CA GLU A 83 29.56 32.23 9.94
C GLU A 83 29.78 31.91 8.44
N THR A 84 30.55 32.74 7.75
CA THR A 84 30.98 32.44 6.38
C THR A 84 32.36 31.80 6.42
N ASP A 85 32.43 30.54 6.01
CA ASP A 85 33.71 29.84 5.93
C ASP A 85 34.51 30.30 4.71
N TYR A 86 35.80 30.57 4.95
CA TYR A 86 36.80 30.74 3.91
C TYR A 86 37.49 29.40 3.66
N MET A 87 37.81 29.12 2.41
CA MET A 87 38.65 27.98 2.04
C MET A 87 40.12 28.38 2.20
N ILE A 88 40.84 27.64 3.03
CA ILE A 88 42.26 27.87 3.29
C ILE A 88 43.02 26.69 2.69
N THR A 89 43.84 26.93 1.67
CA THR A 89 44.58 25.88 0.96
C THR A 89 46.09 26.10 1.04
N CYS A 90 46.84 25.01 1.05
CA CYS A 90 48.29 25.02 0.96
C CYS A 90 48.76 24.42 -0.37
N ASP A 91 49.54 25.19 -1.12
CA ASP A 91 50.19 24.77 -2.36
C ASP A 91 51.69 24.56 -2.12
N THR A 92 52.25 23.49 -2.71
CA THR A 92 53.68 23.15 -2.68
C THR A 92 54.28 22.90 -4.06
N THR A 93 53.59 23.28 -5.14
CA THR A 93 54.00 22.94 -6.52
C THR A 93 55.20 23.72 -7.04
N LEU A 94 55.50 24.90 -6.50
CA LEU A 94 56.70 25.64 -6.88
C LEU A 94 57.92 25.05 -6.16
N PRO A 95 58.99 24.65 -6.87
CA PRO A 95 60.17 23.97 -6.28
C PRO A 95 60.87 24.71 -5.12
N LYS A 96 60.51 25.97 -4.87
CA LYS A 96 61.11 26.85 -3.85
C LYS A 96 60.09 27.74 -3.11
N LEU A 97 58.79 27.57 -3.33
CA LEU A 97 57.77 28.43 -2.72
C LEU A 97 56.53 27.61 -2.34
N SER A 98 56.18 27.66 -1.06
CA SER A 98 54.90 27.16 -0.55
C SER A 98 54.02 28.35 -0.20
N SER A 99 52.73 28.25 -0.53
CA SER A 99 51.77 29.35 -0.33
C SER A 99 50.52 28.85 0.38
N ILE A 100 50.08 29.59 1.40
CA ILE A 100 48.73 29.48 1.95
C ILE A 100 47.85 30.50 1.23
N TYR A 101 46.77 30.03 0.61
CA TYR A 101 45.75 30.88 0.02
C TYR A 101 44.51 30.86 0.90
N VAL A 102 43.97 32.05 1.18
CA VAL A 102 42.64 32.21 1.78
C VAL A 102 41.71 32.70 0.68
N SER A 103 40.71 31.90 0.37
CA SER A 103 39.76 32.14 -0.71
C SER A 103 38.33 32.16 -0.18
N ASP A 104 37.48 32.99 -0.77
CA ASP A 104 36.04 32.89 -0.53
C ASP A 104 35.47 31.60 -1.15
N THR A 105 34.19 31.33 -0.88
CA THR A 105 33.49 30.13 -1.40
C THR A 105 33.34 30.11 -2.92
N LYS A 106 33.54 31.25 -3.60
CA LYS A 106 33.57 31.36 -5.07
C LYS A 106 34.97 31.17 -5.65
N GLY A 107 35.96 30.88 -4.80
CA GLY A 107 37.35 30.67 -5.21
C GLY A 107 38.16 31.94 -5.39
N LYS A 108 37.63 33.13 -5.06
CA LYS A 108 38.39 34.37 -5.13
C LYS A 108 39.37 34.43 -3.96
N VAL A 109 40.66 34.45 -4.27
CA VAL A 109 41.73 34.63 -3.27
C VAL A 109 41.65 36.03 -2.67
N VAL A 110 41.52 36.12 -1.34
CA VAL A 110 41.52 37.38 -0.57
C VAL A 110 42.83 37.63 0.18
N SER A 111 43.60 36.57 0.45
CA SER A 111 44.92 36.68 1.10
C SER A 111 45.84 35.53 0.66
N GLN A 112 47.14 35.81 0.63
CA GLN A 112 48.20 34.83 0.37
C GLN A 112 49.35 34.99 1.37
N ILE A 113 49.88 33.89 1.89
CA ILE A 113 51.03 33.84 2.81
C ILE A 113 52.10 32.92 2.22
N ASN A 114 53.29 33.45 1.96
CA ASN A 114 54.36 32.74 1.26
C ASN A 114 55.47 32.31 2.21
N SER A 115 55.99 31.11 2.01
CA SER A 115 57.17 30.59 2.69
C SER A 115 58.08 29.87 1.69
N ILE A 116 59.39 29.93 1.93
CA ILE A 116 60.37 29.11 1.20
C ILE A 116 60.41 27.65 1.69
N TYR A 117 59.71 27.38 2.79
CA TYR A 117 59.59 26.05 3.40
C TYR A 117 58.15 25.53 3.27
N PRO A 118 57.96 24.21 3.19
CA PRO A 118 56.63 23.63 3.11
C PRO A 118 55.86 23.85 4.41
N TYR A 119 54.61 24.30 4.31
CA TYR A 119 53.69 24.28 5.44
C TYR A 119 53.29 22.83 5.75
N ARG A 120 53.13 22.54 7.04
CA ARG A 120 52.82 21.19 7.55
C ARG A 120 51.42 21.11 8.18
N SER A 121 51.06 22.11 8.99
CA SER A 121 49.75 22.17 9.67
C SER A 121 49.14 23.56 9.52
N MET A 122 47.81 23.63 9.49
CA MET A 122 47.01 24.85 9.55
C MET A 122 45.82 24.62 10.48
N LYS A 123 45.47 25.63 11.29
CA LYS A 123 44.29 25.58 12.18
C LYS A 123 43.77 26.98 12.43
N VAL A 124 42.47 27.14 12.55
CA VAL A 124 41.86 28.40 13.01
C VAL A 124 41.33 28.21 14.43
N LEU A 125 41.68 29.13 15.33
CA LEU A 125 41.11 29.19 16.69
C LEU A 125 40.55 30.58 16.98
N ALA A 126 39.54 30.59 17.84
CA ALA A 126 38.93 31.79 18.40
C ALA A 126 39.72 32.30 19.59
N ASP A 127 39.96 33.61 19.66
CA ASP A 127 40.38 34.29 20.88
C ASP A 127 39.11 34.62 21.70
N PRO A 128 38.89 33.99 22.87
CA PRO A 128 37.68 34.20 23.65
C PRO A 128 37.56 35.63 24.22
N ARG A 129 38.63 36.43 24.23
CA ARG A 129 38.61 37.78 24.79
C ARG A 129 37.96 38.82 23.88
N ASP A 130 38.14 38.67 22.57
CA ASP A 130 37.61 39.60 21.56
C ASP A 130 36.85 38.90 20.42
N ASN A 131 36.66 37.59 20.53
CA ASN A 131 36.05 36.70 19.53
C ASN A 131 36.76 36.71 18.16
N GLY A 132 37.92 37.36 18.06
CA GLY A 132 38.73 37.39 16.85
C GLY A 132 39.29 36.01 16.51
N ARG A 133 39.46 35.73 15.22
CA ARG A 133 39.89 34.42 14.72
C ARG A 133 41.33 34.50 14.22
N TRP A 134 42.17 33.60 14.71
CA TRP A 134 43.57 33.49 14.34
C TRP A 134 43.79 32.27 13.44
N LEU A 135 44.38 32.48 12.27
CA LEU A 135 44.90 31.42 11.41
C LEU A 135 46.32 31.07 11.85
N PHE A 136 46.48 29.92 12.47
CA PHE A 136 47.77 29.35 12.82
C PHE A 136 48.28 28.45 11.72
N TYR A 137 49.59 28.48 11.48
CA TYR A 137 50.25 27.58 10.55
C TYR A 137 51.66 27.23 11.04
N SER A 138 52.06 25.99 10.81
CA SER A 138 53.42 25.52 11.11
C SER A 138 54.16 25.13 9.84
N TYR A 139 55.46 25.37 9.81
CA TYR A 139 56.36 24.96 8.74
C TYR A 139 57.69 24.50 9.35
N ASN A 140 58.52 23.81 8.58
CA ASN A 140 59.83 23.39 9.07
C ASN A 140 60.91 23.50 7.98
N ASP A 141 62.14 23.77 8.41
CA ASP A 141 63.32 23.87 7.55
C ASP A 141 64.17 22.57 7.57
N LYS A 142 63.55 21.45 7.95
CA LYS A 142 64.17 20.14 8.27
C LYS A 142 65.00 20.09 9.57
N LYS A 143 65.31 21.23 10.18
CA LYS A 143 66.09 21.33 11.43
C LYS A 143 65.30 21.93 12.58
N THR A 144 64.28 22.72 12.30
CA THR A 144 63.52 23.49 13.27
C THR A 144 62.08 23.55 12.79
N VAL A 145 61.14 23.41 13.73
CA VAL A 145 59.72 23.60 13.49
C VAL A 145 59.32 24.98 14.00
N PHE A 146 58.62 25.72 13.16
CA PHE A 146 58.12 27.07 13.44
C PHE A 146 56.60 27.03 13.53
N LEU A 147 56.05 27.89 14.39
CA LEU A 147 54.62 28.14 14.52
C LEU A 147 54.41 29.65 14.43
N ASP A 148 53.52 30.05 13.54
CA ASP A 148 53.10 31.44 13.37
C ASP A 148 51.57 31.51 13.36
N ALA A 149 51.05 32.71 13.61
CA ALA A 149 49.63 33.00 13.51
C ALA A 149 49.37 34.34 12.84
N VAL A 150 48.24 34.43 12.12
CA VAL A 150 47.77 35.65 11.49
C VAL A 150 46.33 35.92 11.89
N LYS A 151 46.05 37.16 12.32
CA LYS A 151 44.69 37.69 12.53
C LYS A 151 44.37 38.70 11.43
N TYR A 152 43.18 38.58 10.86
CA TYR A 152 42.72 39.46 9.79
C TYR A 152 41.94 40.64 10.36
N ASN A 153 42.32 41.85 9.93
CA ASN A 153 41.50 43.05 10.14
C ASN A 153 40.84 43.41 8.81
N TRP A 154 39.53 43.12 8.72
CA TRP A 154 38.69 43.16 7.52
C TRP A 154 38.31 44.58 7.05
N GLN A 155 39.30 45.48 7.01
CA GLN A 155 39.19 46.81 6.41
C GLN A 155 39.65 46.81 4.94
N VAL A 156 39.49 47.93 4.23
CA VAL A 156 39.95 48.09 2.84
C VAL A 156 41.08 49.14 2.82
N PRO A 157 42.33 48.78 2.45
CA PRO A 157 42.80 47.43 2.07
C PRO A 157 42.88 46.46 3.27
N LEU A 158 42.76 45.16 3.00
CA LEU A 158 42.82 44.11 4.03
C LEU A 158 44.16 44.16 4.78
N GLN A 159 44.10 44.25 6.12
CA GLN A 159 45.29 44.26 6.97
C GLN A 159 45.41 42.95 7.77
N ARG A 160 46.65 42.63 8.15
CA ARG A 160 46.99 41.40 8.88
C ARG A 160 47.90 41.74 10.05
N GLU A 161 47.58 41.18 11.21
CA GLU A 161 48.44 41.13 12.38
C GLU A 161 49.11 39.75 12.41
N THR A 162 50.44 39.70 12.51
CA THR A 162 51.19 38.44 12.56
C THR A 162 51.81 38.27 13.95
N LYS A 163 51.76 37.05 14.47
CA LYS A 163 52.38 36.63 15.73
C LYS A 163 53.30 35.44 15.48
N HIS A 164 54.49 35.50 16.05
CA HIS A 164 55.49 34.45 15.97
C HIS A 164 55.63 33.75 17.32
N PHE A 165 55.84 32.43 17.29
CA PHE A 165 56.04 31.63 18.50
C PHE A 165 57.45 31.06 18.53
N GLN A 166 57.94 30.78 19.74
CA GLN A 166 59.24 30.16 19.96
C GLN A 166 59.31 28.84 19.20
N SER A 167 60.31 28.74 18.34
CA SER A 167 60.52 27.56 17.50
C SER A 167 61.12 26.40 18.30
N ILE A 168 60.93 25.18 17.79
CA ILE A 168 61.45 23.96 18.40
C ILE A 168 62.51 23.35 17.48
N PRO A 169 63.79 23.30 17.90
CA PRO A 169 64.82 22.62 17.14
C PRO A 169 64.58 21.11 17.18
N ARG A 170 64.91 20.47 16.06
CA ARG A 170 64.99 19.03 15.93
C ARG A 170 66.24 18.55 16.66
N GLU A 171 66.07 17.71 17.67
CA GLU A 171 67.17 17.21 18.50
C GLU A 171 67.33 15.68 18.40
N ASP A 172 66.53 15.03 17.55
CA ASP A 172 66.57 13.58 17.40
C ASP A 172 67.79 13.07 16.62
N ARG A 173 68.14 11.79 16.85
CA ARG A 173 69.25 11.10 16.18
C ARG A 173 69.19 11.06 14.65
N ALA A 174 68.03 11.34 14.05
CA ALA A 174 67.83 11.29 12.62
C ALA A 174 68.04 12.67 11.94
N ILE A 175 68.50 13.70 12.66
CA ILE A 175 68.75 15.04 12.12
C ILE A 175 69.64 15.03 10.86
N ASP A 176 70.68 14.20 10.84
CA ASP A 176 71.61 14.07 9.70
C ASP A 176 71.19 12.99 8.69
N ASN A 177 70.10 12.27 8.94
CA ASN A 177 69.63 11.23 8.04
C ASN A 177 68.71 11.81 6.96
N LEU A 178 69.32 12.23 5.84
CA LEU A 178 68.62 12.79 4.68
C LEU A 178 67.56 11.86 4.05
N LYS A 179 67.58 10.55 4.35
CA LYS A 179 66.57 9.61 3.84
C LYS A 179 65.26 9.69 4.61
N ILE A 180 65.28 10.16 5.86
CA ILE A 180 64.08 10.32 6.68
C ILE A 180 63.56 11.74 6.48
N GLU A 181 62.40 11.86 5.85
CA GLU A 181 61.75 13.17 5.76
C GLU A 181 61.29 13.64 7.14
N TYR A 182 61.61 14.89 7.45
CA TYR A 182 61.14 15.55 8.68
C TYR A 182 59.78 16.22 8.44
N PHE A 183 58.73 15.61 8.97
CA PHE A 183 57.36 16.09 8.90
C PHE A 183 56.93 16.85 10.16
N GLY A 184 57.90 17.19 11.02
CA GLY A 184 57.69 17.91 12.27
C GLY A 184 56.75 19.10 12.10
N GLN A 185 55.67 19.09 12.88
CA GLN A 185 54.62 20.09 12.84
C GLN A 185 54.11 20.39 14.25
N ILE A 186 53.53 21.59 14.40
CA ILE A 186 52.88 22.03 15.64
C ILE A 186 51.46 22.44 15.27
N SER A 187 50.48 21.77 15.83
CA SER A 187 49.07 22.01 15.55
C SER A 187 48.36 22.53 16.80
N PRO A 188 47.92 23.79 16.80
CA PRO A 188 47.16 24.35 17.91
C PRO A 188 45.84 23.61 18.14
N GLN A 189 45.50 23.38 19.40
CA GLN A 189 44.27 22.70 19.81
C GLN A 189 43.34 23.66 20.55
N ILE A 190 43.87 24.43 21.51
CA ILE A 190 43.09 25.24 22.44
C ILE A 190 43.78 26.59 22.64
N LEU A 191 42.99 27.66 22.70
CA LEU A 191 43.41 29.01 23.07
C LEU A 191 42.51 29.49 24.22
N GLU A 192 42.97 29.33 25.46
CA GLU A 192 42.26 29.77 26.66
C GLU A 192 43.26 30.10 27.78
N ASP A 193 42.78 30.78 28.83
CA ASP A 193 43.50 30.91 30.10
C ASP A 193 43.38 29.58 30.87
N ILE A 194 44.46 28.80 30.89
CA ILE A 194 44.45 27.43 31.43
C ILE A 194 44.88 27.38 32.91
N ASP A 195 45.61 28.39 33.39
CA ASP A 195 46.11 28.43 34.77
C ASP A 195 45.45 29.50 35.66
N GLY A 196 44.52 30.28 35.09
CA GLY A 196 43.70 31.25 35.79
C GLY A 196 44.44 32.55 36.14
N ASP A 197 45.57 32.83 35.47
CA ASP A 197 46.37 34.04 35.72
C ASP A 197 45.88 35.28 34.94
N GLY A 198 44.82 35.13 34.14
CA GLY A 198 44.24 36.17 33.28
C GLY A 198 44.96 36.34 31.94
N ARG A 199 46.00 35.57 31.66
CA ARG A 199 46.70 35.51 30.38
C ARG A 199 46.25 34.28 29.61
N MET A 200 46.45 34.34 28.30
CA MET A 200 46.01 33.28 27.40
C MET A 200 47.17 32.33 27.13
N GLU A 201 46.90 31.04 27.18
CA GLU A 201 47.80 30.00 26.71
C GLU A 201 47.32 29.42 25.39
N LEU A 202 48.30 29.12 24.53
CA LEU A 202 48.07 28.33 23.33
C LEU A 202 48.57 26.92 23.59
N VAL A 203 47.63 25.99 23.73
CA VAL A 203 47.91 24.55 23.88
C VAL A 203 48.00 23.94 22.49
N CYS A 204 49.16 23.40 22.17
CA CYS A 204 49.49 22.80 20.89
C CYS A 204 49.85 21.32 21.04
N VAL A 205 49.61 20.56 19.97
CA VAL A 205 50.13 19.22 19.80
C VAL A 205 51.25 19.26 18.78
N GLY A 206 52.44 18.83 19.18
CA GLY A 206 53.51 18.55 18.25
C GLY A 206 53.40 17.12 17.70
N ALA A 207 53.74 16.94 16.43
CA ALA A 207 53.65 15.65 15.76
C ALA A 207 54.77 15.49 14.72
N ASP A 208 55.20 14.24 14.51
CA ASP A 208 56.08 13.86 13.39
C ASP A 208 55.82 12.40 12.98
N GLY A 209 56.09 12.05 11.73
CA GLY A 209 55.88 10.71 11.20
C GLY A 209 56.83 9.65 11.75
N PHE A 210 58.12 9.95 11.92
CA PHE A 210 59.18 8.96 12.18
C PHE A 210 60.09 9.28 13.37
N THR A 211 60.08 10.51 13.86
CA THR A 211 60.93 10.99 14.95
C THR A 211 60.09 11.37 16.16
N THR A 212 60.73 11.48 17.32
CA THR A 212 60.07 11.83 18.59
C THR A 212 59.96 13.32 18.83
N ASN A 213 60.72 14.16 18.12
CA ASN A 213 60.64 15.61 18.25
C ASN A 213 59.88 16.17 17.03
N PRO A 214 58.85 17.01 17.20
CA PRO A 214 58.39 17.67 18.43
C PRO A 214 57.18 16.98 19.10
N ARG A 215 57.07 15.63 19.08
CA ARG A 215 55.86 14.93 19.54
C ARG A 215 55.54 15.22 21.00
N GLY A 216 54.29 15.62 21.28
CA GLY A 216 53.80 15.85 22.64
C GLY A 216 52.91 17.08 22.77
N VAL A 217 52.65 17.48 24.02
CA VAL A 217 51.90 18.70 24.35
C VAL A 217 52.87 19.85 24.53
N ILE A 218 52.65 20.96 23.83
CA ILE A 218 53.45 22.17 23.92
C ILE A 218 52.53 23.33 24.32
N VAL A 219 52.86 24.04 25.40
CA VAL A 219 52.07 25.18 25.86
C VAL A 219 52.87 26.45 25.71
N TYR A 220 52.32 27.41 24.97
CA TYR A 220 52.89 28.73 24.78
C TYR A 220 52.13 29.76 25.62
N ASP A 221 52.85 30.74 26.18
CA ASP A 221 52.26 32.01 26.58
C ASP A 221 51.86 32.74 25.28
N PHE A 222 50.57 32.97 25.07
CA PHE A 222 50.08 33.50 23.80
C PHE A 222 50.52 34.96 23.57
N ILE A 223 50.81 35.72 24.62
CA ILE A 223 51.20 37.13 24.50
C ILE A 223 52.64 37.24 24.01
N THR A 224 53.56 36.59 24.72
CA THR A 224 55.01 36.62 24.48
C THR A 224 55.45 35.68 23.36
N GLY A 225 54.67 34.63 23.07
CA GLY A 225 55.03 33.59 22.11
C GLY A 225 56.05 32.57 22.65
N ASN A 226 56.47 32.67 23.92
CA ASN A 226 57.43 31.75 24.52
C ASN A 226 56.76 30.46 25.00
N ILE A 227 57.50 29.36 24.99
CA ILE A 227 57.05 28.08 25.56
C ILE A 227 57.02 28.22 27.09
N LYS A 228 55.86 28.05 27.72
CA LYS A 228 55.72 27.95 29.19
C LYS A 228 56.22 26.60 29.67
N TRP A 229 55.76 25.52 29.04
CA TRP A 229 56.19 24.16 29.34
C TRP A 229 55.87 23.20 28.18
N ARG A 230 56.47 22.01 28.22
CA ARG A 230 56.24 20.95 27.24
C ARG A 230 56.19 19.58 27.93
N TYR A 231 55.35 18.68 27.42
CA TYR A 231 55.30 17.28 27.80
C TYR A 231 55.55 16.41 26.56
N ASP A 232 56.78 15.89 26.46
CA ASP A 232 57.22 15.11 25.30
C ASP A 232 56.66 13.68 25.34
N THR A 233 56.27 13.15 24.18
CA THR A 233 55.73 11.79 24.03
C THR A 233 56.44 11.06 22.88
N PRO A 234 56.64 9.74 22.96
CA PRO A 234 57.17 8.99 21.83
C PRO A 234 56.09 8.70 20.78
N CYS A 235 54.82 8.69 21.16
CA CYS A 235 53.67 8.51 20.27
C CYS A 235 53.18 9.86 19.73
N ASN A 236 52.41 9.85 18.62
CA ASN A 236 51.62 11.02 18.24
C ASN A 236 50.34 11.09 19.09
N ILE A 237 49.92 12.30 19.46
CA ILE A 237 48.66 12.53 20.16
C ILE A 237 47.51 12.50 19.14
N SER A 238 46.45 11.75 19.45
CA SER A 238 45.25 11.60 18.60
C SER A 238 44.16 12.62 18.94
N ASN A 239 43.86 12.79 20.24
CA ASN A 239 42.89 13.75 20.76
C ASN A 239 43.48 14.44 21.99
N LEU A 240 43.09 15.70 22.21
CA LEU A 240 43.45 16.47 23.40
C LEU A 240 42.21 17.26 23.86
N ILE A 241 41.84 17.11 25.11
CA ILE A 241 40.66 17.72 25.73
C ILE A 241 41.09 18.41 27.02
N LEU A 242 40.60 19.62 27.24
CA LEU A 242 40.84 20.40 28.45
C LEU A 242 39.50 20.71 29.13
N ARG A 243 39.26 20.10 30.28
CA ARG A 243 38.05 20.29 31.10
C ARG A 243 38.35 20.02 32.56
N ASP A 244 37.52 20.56 33.44
CA ASP A 244 37.47 20.20 34.86
C ASP A 244 36.61 18.93 34.98
N PHE A 245 37.26 17.78 35.11
CA PHE A 245 36.57 16.48 35.08
C PHE A 245 36.10 16.02 36.47
N ASP A 246 36.76 16.45 37.54
CA ASP A 246 36.41 16.09 38.92
C ASP A 246 35.65 17.19 39.68
N LEU A 247 35.43 18.35 39.04
CA LEU A 247 34.72 19.53 39.56
C LEU A 247 35.44 20.18 40.75
N ASP A 248 36.77 20.12 40.77
CA ASP A 248 37.59 20.77 41.81
C ASP A 248 37.88 22.26 41.50
N GLY A 249 37.43 22.76 40.34
CA GLY A 249 37.64 24.11 39.86
C GLY A 249 38.93 24.29 39.05
N ARG A 250 39.75 23.26 38.89
CA ARG A 250 40.94 23.21 38.04
C ARG A 250 40.65 22.31 36.85
N LYS A 251 41.29 22.60 35.72
CA LYS A 251 41.12 21.81 34.50
C LYS A 251 42.25 20.78 34.39
N GLU A 252 41.93 19.65 33.79
CA GLU A 252 42.88 18.62 33.39
C GLU A 252 43.00 18.58 31.88
N ILE A 253 44.24 18.38 31.41
CA ILE A 253 44.53 18.06 30.02
C ILE A 253 44.49 16.54 29.90
N VAL A 254 43.45 16.02 29.27
CA VAL A 254 43.33 14.60 28.91
C VAL A 254 43.70 14.45 27.45
N PHE A 255 44.69 13.62 27.15
CA PHE A 255 45.03 13.30 25.77
C PHE A 255 45.21 11.80 25.56
N SER A 256 44.99 11.37 24.33
CA SER A 256 45.15 9.99 23.89
C SER A 256 46.20 9.88 22.79
N THR A 257 46.70 8.68 22.53
CA THR A 257 47.78 8.47 21.57
C THR A 257 47.45 7.48 20.46
N SER A 258 48.23 7.61 19.37
CA SER A 258 48.34 6.66 18.27
C SER A 258 49.68 5.96 18.32
N ALA A 259 49.66 4.63 18.34
CA ALA A 259 50.84 3.77 18.36
C ALA A 259 51.16 3.30 16.95
N LEU A 260 52.20 3.86 16.35
CA LEU A 260 52.61 3.54 14.98
C LEU A 260 53.89 2.69 14.91
N ARG A 261 54.55 2.42 16.04
CA ARG A 261 55.83 1.70 16.15
C ARG A 261 56.93 2.28 15.26
N ASN A 262 56.94 3.60 15.08
CA ASN A 262 57.95 4.26 14.26
C ASN A 262 59.22 4.58 15.06
N THR A 263 59.15 4.52 16.39
CA THR A 263 60.30 4.71 17.27
C THR A 263 60.37 3.63 18.36
N MET A 264 61.58 3.40 18.87
CA MET A 264 61.87 2.55 20.05
C MET A 264 62.11 3.40 21.31
N ALA A 265 61.94 4.71 21.22
CA ALA A 265 62.14 5.61 22.35
C ALA A 265 61.05 5.42 23.41
N GLU A 266 61.46 5.49 24.66
CA GLU A 266 60.58 5.57 25.81
C GLU A 266 60.74 6.95 26.44
N ILE A 267 59.66 7.73 26.51
CA ILE A 267 59.66 9.11 27.01
C ILE A 267 58.49 9.24 27.98
N ASN A 268 58.75 9.76 29.18
CA ASN A 268 57.78 9.85 30.28
C ASN A 268 57.11 8.49 30.63
N GLY A 269 57.81 7.38 30.36
CA GLY A 269 57.34 6.00 30.52
C GLY A 269 56.16 5.65 29.60
N LEU A 270 56.11 6.26 28.42
CA LEU A 270 55.23 5.91 27.32
C LEU A 270 56.09 5.29 26.21
N ASP A 271 55.51 4.45 25.37
CA ASP A 271 56.15 3.84 24.20
C ASP A 271 55.30 4.03 22.93
N ASP A 272 55.93 4.08 21.74
CA ASP A 272 55.22 4.15 20.44
C ASP A 272 54.67 2.79 19.98
N ASN A 273 54.54 1.84 20.90
CA ASN A 273 54.04 0.48 20.69
C ASN A 273 52.71 0.24 21.45
N SER A 274 52.17 1.26 22.12
CA SER A 274 50.98 1.11 22.94
C SER A 274 50.09 2.33 22.81
N GLY A 275 48.78 2.09 22.85
CA GLY A 275 47.80 3.15 22.97
C GLY A 275 47.68 3.61 24.41
N TRP A 276 47.75 4.91 24.65
CA TRP A 276 47.74 5.50 25.99
C TRP A 276 46.61 6.52 26.15
N ILE A 277 46.13 6.65 27.38
CA ILE A 277 45.44 7.84 27.88
C ILE A 277 46.33 8.46 28.94
N VAL A 278 46.53 9.77 28.86
CA VAL A 278 47.37 10.53 29.77
C VAL A 278 46.61 11.74 30.27
N ILE A 279 46.74 12.03 31.56
CA ILE A 279 46.08 13.13 32.25
C ILE A 279 47.17 13.99 32.88
N LEU A 280 47.22 15.25 32.47
CA LEU A 280 48.14 16.25 33.00
C LEU A 280 47.34 17.35 33.71
N SER A 281 47.96 17.97 34.72
CA SER A 281 47.52 19.29 35.19
C SER A 281 47.84 20.36 34.14
N THR A 282 47.23 21.53 34.25
CA THR A 282 47.51 22.70 33.38
C THR A 282 48.93 23.26 33.52
N SER A 283 49.68 22.84 34.54
CA SER A 283 51.12 23.13 34.70
C SER A 283 52.05 22.10 34.03
N GLY A 284 51.49 21.09 33.35
CA GLY A 284 52.26 20.03 32.67
C GLY A 284 52.69 18.88 33.58
N LYS A 285 52.35 18.90 34.87
CA LYS A 285 52.60 17.77 35.78
C LYS A 285 51.71 16.57 35.41
N LEU A 286 52.32 15.39 35.29
CA LEU A 286 51.61 14.12 35.12
C LEU A 286 50.77 13.80 36.36
N LEU A 287 49.45 13.64 36.16
CA LEU A 287 48.52 13.20 37.20
C LEU A 287 48.29 11.69 37.11
N TYR A 288 48.00 11.18 35.91
CA TYR A 288 47.73 9.76 35.69
C TYR A 288 48.01 9.35 34.23
N LYS A 289 48.31 8.06 34.01
CA LYS A 289 48.37 7.46 32.68
C LYS A 289 47.87 6.02 32.71
N GLU A 290 47.21 5.59 31.65
CA GLU A 290 46.69 4.23 31.49
C GLU A 290 46.99 3.70 30.09
N GLN A 291 47.61 2.52 30.04
CA GLN A 291 47.79 1.78 28.80
C GLN A 291 46.47 1.12 28.41
N GLN A 292 45.95 1.44 27.22
CA GLN A 292 44.70 0.87 26.70
C GLN A 292 44.93 -0.45 25.96
N PHE A 293 46.01 -0.54 25.18
CA PHE A 293 46.41 -1.75 24.47
C PHE A 293 47.90 -1.69 24.12
N SER A 294 48.51 -2.84 23.82
CA SER A 294 49.83 -2.97 23.18
C SER A 294 49.63 -3.39 21.72
N GLY A 295 50.24 -2.73 20.74
CA GLY A 295 49.97 -3.01 19.34
C GLY A 295 50.04 -1.79 18.45
N PHE A 296 49.85 -2.01 17.14
CA PHE A 296 49.50 -0.91 16.24
C PHE A 296 48.04 -0.53 16.48
N GLY A 297 47.79 0.77 16.65
CA GLY A 297 46.44 1.24 16.85
C GLY A 297 46.35 2.72 17.20
N GLN A 298 45.14 3.15 17.50
CA GLN A 298 44.81 4.48 17.95
C GLN A 298 43.77 4.41 19.06
N VAL A 299 43.96 5.23 20.09
CA VAL A 299 42.97 5.52 21.11
C VAL A 299 42.28 6.82 20.72
N ASN A 300 40.97 6.80 20.52
CA ASN A 300 40.18 8.02 20.32
C ASN A 300 39.40 8.33 21.58
N VAL A 301 39.34 9.61 21.93
CA VAL A 301 38.65 10.08 23.14
C VAL A 301 37.68 11.19 22.81
N ASP A 302 36.50 11.12 23.41
CA ASP A 302 35.47 12.15 23.38
C ASP A 302 34.80 12.24 24.77
N ILE A 303 34.01 13.27 25.02
CA ILE A 303 33.45 13.56 26.35
C ILE A 303 31.96 13.86 26.30
N ALA A 304 31.22 13.38 27.30
CA ALA A 304 29.85 13.80 27.53
C ALA A 304 29.46 13.60 28.99
N ASP A 305 28.54 14.43 29.46
CA ASP A 305 27.79 14.17 30.69
C ASP A 305 26.72 13.11 30.38
N GLN A 306 27.04 11.86 30.69
CA GLN A 306 26.18 10.69 30.46
C GLN A 306 25.08 10.62 31.52
N GLU A 307 25.42 10.90 32.78
CA GLU A 307 24.52 10.73 33.94
C GLU A 307 23.64 11.96 34.20
N LYS A 308 23.88 13.05 33.47
CA LYS A 308 23.21 14.36 33.61
C LYS A 308 23.39 14.94 35.02
N ASP A 309 24.52 14.67 35.65
CA ASP A 309 24.88 15.15 36.99
C ASP A 309 25.87 16.33 36.94
N GLY A 310 26.26 16.76 35.74
CA GLY A 310 27.24 17.82 35.50
C GLY A 310 28.69 17.32 35.46
N LYS A 311 28.96 16.04 35.78
CA LYS A 311 30.30 15.45 35.64
C LYS A 311 30.47 14.90 34.23
N LEU A 312 31.65 15.10 33.66
CA LEU A 312 31.96 14.64 32.31
C LEU A 312 32.58 13.24 32.36
N GLU A 313 31.97 12.29 31.67
CA GLU A 313 32.59 11.00 31.38
C GLU A 313 33.50 11.07 30.16
N ILE A 314 34.55 10.25 30.20
CA ILE A 314 35.53 10.10 29.13
C ILE A 314 35.18 8.83 28.35
N PHE A 315 34.71 9.00 27.12
CA PHE A 315 34.42 7.93 26.19
C PHE A 315 35.69 7.60 25.40
N VAL A 316 36.03 6.33 25.35
CA VAL A 316 37.29 5.84 24.77
C VAL A 316 36.98 4.77 23.74
N VAL A 317 37.49 4.92 22.53
CA VAL A 317 37.38 3.93 21.46
C VAL A 317 38.77 3.51 21.03
N ASN A 318 39.08 2.22 21.23
CA ASN A 318 40.35 1.62 20.87
C ASN A 318 40.27 0.96 19.49
N THR A 319 40.94 1.56 18.53
CA THR A 319 41.06 1.07 17.15
C THR A 319 42.43 0.44 16.93
N THR A 320 42.55 -0.88 17.07
CA THR A 320 43.77 -1.66 16.81
C THR A 320 43.79 -2.20 15.37
N TRP A 321 44.98 -2.35 14.80
CA TRP A 321 45.21 -2.98 13.49
C TRP A 321 46.54 -3.75 13.47
N GLY A 322 46.83 -4.42 12.36
CA GLY A 322 48.05 -5.24 12.21
C GLY A 322 47.82 -6.71 12.53
N SER A 323 48.91 -7.48 12.66
CA SER A 323 48.89 -8.93 12.88
C SER A 323 48.63 -9.33 14.33
N GLU A 324 48.65 -8.40 15.28
CA GLU A 324 48.38 -8.66 16.69
C GLU A 324 46.87 -8.69 16.94
N ASN A 325 46.42 -9.76 17.60
CA ASN A 325 45.00 -10.05 17.78
C ASN A 325 44.40 -9.30 18.98
N ASN A 326 44.49 -7.97 18.96
CA ASN A 326 43.80 -7.12 19.92
C ASN A 326 42.41 -6.78 19.41
N ARG A 327 41.37 -7.12 20.19
CA ARG A 327 40.00 -6.73 19.82
C ARG A 327 39.77 -5.24 20.10
N ASN A 328 39.04 -4.59 19.20
CA ASN A 328 38.58 -3.22 19.39
C ASN A 328 37.63 -3.14 20.60
N THR A 329 37.68 -2.02 21.32
CA THR A 329 36.85 -1.79 22.51
C THR A 329 36.29 -0.38 22.51
N ALA A 330 35.10 -0.22 23.08
CA ALA A 330 34.54 1.05 23.50
C ALA A 330 34.40 1.03 25.02
N SER A 331 34.89 2.04 25.72
CA SER A 331 34.88 2.12 27.18
C SER A 331 34.42 3.49 27.63
N VAL A 332 33.86 3.55 28.83
CA VAL A 332 33.51 4.80 29.50
C VAL A 332 34.24 4.86 30.82
N TYR A 333 34.91 5.98 31.08
CA TYR A 333 35.65 6.23 32.31
C TYR A 333 35.10 7.48 33.01
N SER A 334 35.27 7.49 34.33
CA SER A 334 35.14 8.68 35.16
C SER A 334 36.48 9.01 35.78
N TRP A 335 36.81 10.30 35.83
CA TRP A 335 37.98 10.79 36.54
C TRP A 335 37.65 10.97 38.02
N THR A 336 38.56 10.58 38.92
CA THR A 336 38.36 10.65 40.37
C THR A 336 39.26 11.67 41.06
N GLY A 337 40.05 12.45 40.30
CA GLY A 337 41.15 13.28 40.80
C GLY A 337 42.48 12.55 40.92
N GLU A 338 42.47 11.23 41.10
CA GLU A 338 43.70 10.43 41.26
C GLU A 338 43.87 9.35 40.19
N LYS A 339 42.76 8.77 39.71
CA LYS A 339 42.78 7.68 38.73
C LYS A 339 41.54 7.66 37.85
N LEU A 340 41.67 7.03 36.69
CA LEU A 340 40.52 6.68 35.85
C LEU A 340 39.78 5.47 36.43
N LYS A 341 38.49 5.62 36.68
CA LYS A 341 37.60 4.54 37.07
C LYS A 341 36.75 4.14 35.86
N ARG A 342 37.00 2.96 35.31
CA ARG A 342 36.22 2.39 34.21
C ARG A 342 34.80 2.09 34.69
N LYS A 343 33.80 2.78 34.12
CA LYS A 343 32.38 2.58 34.38
C LYS A 343 31.82 1.46 33.50
N MET A 344 32.18 1.47 32.22
CA MET A 344 31.63 0.54 31.21
C MET A 344 32.72 0.11 30.23
N ASN A 345 32.56 -1.08 29.65
CA ASN A 345 33.44 -1.60 28.61
C ASN A 345 32.66 -2.55 27.71
N LEU A 346 32.71 -2.29 26.41
CA LEU A 346 32.17 -3.14 25.36
C LEU A 346 33.30 -3.57 24.44
N GLN A 347 33.50 -4.88 24.32
CA GLN A 347 34.39 -5.44 23.32
C GLN A 347 33.63 -5.58 22.00
N MET A 348 34.19 -5.03 20.91
CA MET A 348 33.59 -5.12 19.59
C MET A 348 33.65 -6.57 19.08
N ALA A 349 32.58 -7.01 18.43
CA ALA A 349 32.51 -8.34 17.83
C ALA A 349 33.34 -8.47 16.54
N SER A 350 33.62 -7.35 15.90
CA SER A 350 34.31 -7.23 14.61
C SER A 350 35.29 -6.06 14.66
N SER A 351 36.16 -5.98 13.66
CA SER A 351 37.19 -4.94 13.63
C SER A 351 36.63 -3.61 13.15
N LEU A 352 36.91 -2.55 13.90
CA LEU A 352 36.60 -1.19 13.51
C LEU A 352 37.45 -0.77 12.30
N GLU A 353 36.92 0.18 11.52
CA GLU A 353 37.69 0.86 10.49
C GLU A 353 38.84 1.66 11.10
N ARG A 354 39.97 1.74 10.40
CA ARG A 354 41.20 2.36 10.93
C ARG A 354 40.99 3.83 11.29
N PHE A 355 40.26 4.54 10.44
CA PHE A 355 40.02 5.97 10.57
C PHE A 355 38.58 6.19 11.06
N GLN A 356 38.43 6.24 12.37
CA GLN A 356 37.19 6.69 12.98
C GLN A 356 37.08 8.21 12.89
N ASN A 357 35.84 8.71 12.87
CA ASN A 357 35.63 10.14 13.03
C ASN A 357 36.14 10.56 14.43
N PRO A 358 36.98 11.59 14.56
CA PRO A 358 37.47 12.04 15.86
C PRO A 358 36.34 12.55 16.78
N ASP A 359 35.26 13.05 16.17
CA ASP A 359 34.04 13.58 16.78
C ASP A 359 32.95 12.50 16.82
N PHE A 360 33.28 11.30 17.31
CA PHE A 360 32.39 10.14 17.23
C PHE A 360 31.19 10.22 18.19
N LEU A 361 31.22 11.05 19.24
CA LEU A 361 30.14 11.19 20.21
C LEU A 361 29.30 12.44 19.93
N LYS A 362 28.08 12.25 19.43
CA LYS A 362 27.20 13.37 19.05
C LYS A 362 25.76 13.15 19.49
N ARG A 363 25.07 14.24 19.79
CA ARG A 363 23.60 14.29 19.92
C ARG A 363 23.00 14.54 18.54
N MET A 364 21.98 13.76 18.16
CA MET A 364 21.33 13.88 16.86
C MET A 364 20.22 14.95 16.83
N ASP A 365 19.72 15.37 17.98
CA ASP A 365 18.80 16.50 18.15
C ASP A 365 18.98 17.09 19.57
N ALA A 366 18.39 18.26 19.82
CA ALA A 366 18.56 18.99 21.09
C ALA A 366 18.07 18.20 22.32
N ALA A 367 17.04 17.36 22.16
CA ALA A 367 16.46 16.56 23.24
C ALA A 367 17.17 15.21 23.45
N GLY A 368 17.91 14.74 22.44
CA GLY A 368 18.50 13.41 22.38
C GLY A 368 19.68 13.21 23.34
N THR A 369 19.90 11.94 23.68
CA THR A 369 21.11 11.52 24.39
C THR A 369 22.30 11.45 23.43
N PRO A 370 23.54 11.67 23.90
CA PRO A 370 24.74 11.41 23.11
C PRO A 370 24.77 9.96 22.60
N ARG A 371 25.27 9.78 21.37
CA ARG A 371 25.44 8.48 20.73
C ARG A 371 26.81 8.40 20.08
N LEU A 372 27.45 7.24 20.17
CA LEU A 372 28.71 6.95 19.51
C LEU A 372 28.43 6.46 18.10
N HIS A 373 29.05 7.09 17.10
CA HIS A 373 28.93 6.72 15.69
C HIS A 373 30.27 6.15 15.21
N LEU A 374 30.30 4.84 15.01
CA LEU A 374 31.52 4.10 14.67
C LEU A 374 31.37 3.38 13.34
N THR A 375 32.46 3.23 12.59
CA THR A 375 32.50 2.43 11.36
C THR A 375 33.24 1.12 11.58
N ASP A 376 32.66 0.03 11.08
CA ASP A 376 33.13 -1.34 11.26
C ASP A 376 33.29 -2.04 9.91
N LYS A 377 34.41 -2.76 9.74
CA LYS A 377 34.77 -3.42 8.47
C LYS A 377 33.77 -4.51 8.03
N GLY A 378 33.12 -5.17 8.98
CA GLY A 378 32.23 -6.30 8.73
C GLY A 378 30.74 -5.97 8.88
N LYS A 379 30.39 -4.85 9.54
CA LYS A 379 29.01 -4.45 9.83
C LYS A 379 28.61 -3.09 9.28
N GLY A 380 29.56 -2.27 8.80
CA GLY A 380 29.30 -0.90 8.38
C GLY A 380 29.10 0.03 9.58
N LEU A 381 28.01 0.80 9.59
CA LEU A 381 27.72 1.76 10.66
C LEU A 381 27.26 1.05 11.93
N ILE A 382 27.99 1.25 13.02
CA ILE A 382 27.61 0.86 14.38
C ILE A 382 27.27 2.13 15.16
N VAL A 383 26.07 2.16 15.75
CA VAL A 383 25.65 3.23 16.64
C VAL A 383 25.50 2.65 18.04
N LEU A 384 26.15 3.26 19.02
CA LEU A 384 25.98 2.90 20.43
C LEU A 384 25.31 4.06 21.16
N ASP A 385 24.42 3.75 22.10
CA ASP A 385 23.96 4.76 23.05
C ASP A 385 25.07 5.11 24.07
N ALA A 386 24.80 6.09 24.92
CA ALA A 386 25.76 6.51 25.96
C ALA A 386 26.12 5.37 26.94
N PHE A 387 25.28 4.33 27.06
CA PHE A 387 25.51 3.16 27.91
C PHE A 387 26.21 2.01 27.17
N LEU A 388 26.72 2.27 25.96
CA LEU A 388 27.36 1.29 25.07
C LEU A 388 26.42 0.17 24.60
N HIS A 389 25.09 0.33 24.67
CA HIS A 389 24.18 -0.61 24.03
C HIS A 389 24.05 -0.31 22.54
N VAL A 390 23.93 -1.36 21.73
CA VAL A 390 23.75 -1.23 20.28
C VAL A 390 22.40 -0.59 19.98
N TYR A 391 22.43 0.58 19.35
CA TYR A 391 21.24 1.27 18.89
C TYR A 391 20.81 0.71 17.53
N PRO A 392 19.53 0.35 17.33
CA PRO A 392 19.07 -0.23 16.09
C PRO A 392 19.11 0.80 14.96
N GLN A 393 19.94 0.54 13.94
CA GLN A 393 20.09 1.39 12.77
C GLN A 393 19.49 0.72 11.52
N LYS A 394 18.98 1.51 10.57
CA LYS A 394 18.27 1.04 9.35
C LYS A 394 19.10 1.15 8.05
N CYS A 395 20.29 1.72 8.14
CA CYS A 395 21.30 1.75 7.10
C CYS A 395 21.88 0.35 6.89
N ARG A 396 21.69 -0.21 5.70
CA ARG A 396 22.19 -1.55 5.34
C ARG A 396 23.50 -1.49 4.57
N GLU A 397 23.99 -0.28 4.30
CA GLU A 397 25.18 -0.05 3.49
C GLU A 397 26.43 -0.12 4.39
N TYR A 398 27.50 -0.69 3.83
CA TYR A 398 28.76 -0.85 4.54
C TYR A 398 29.47 0.51 4.60
N ALA A 399 29.34 1.17 5.75
CA ALA A 399 29.96 2.44 6.03
C ALA A 399 31.47 2.30 6.29
N LYS A 400 32.25 3.02 5.49
CA LYS A 400 33.70 3.08 5.58
C LYS A 400 34.17 4.25 6.45
N THR A 401 33.63 5.43 6.18
CA THR A 401 34.06 6.69 6.83
C THR A 401 32.85 7.55 7.14
N ILE A 402 32.80 8.09 8.36
CA ILE A 402 31.89 9.18 8.73
C ILE A 402 32.68 10.48 8.59
N TRP A 403 32.25 11.35 7.68
CA TRP A 403 32.93 12.61 7.40
C TRP A 403 32.51 13.71 8.36
N ALA A 404 31.22 13.83 8.64
CA ALA A 404 30.70 14.83 9.57
C ALA A 404 29.31 14.42 10.10
N VAL A 405 28.97 14.96 11.27
CA VAL A 405 27.66 14.82 11.93
C VAL A 405 27.20 16.22 12.33
N GLU A 406 26.46 16.88 11.45
CA GLU A 406 26.11 18.31 11.53
C GLU A 406 24.67 18.52 11.05
N ASP A 407 24.06 19.63 11.47
CA ASP A 407 22.74 20.07 10.99
C ASP A 407 22.91 20.80 9.65
N ILE A 408 22.76 20.08 8.54
CA ILE A 408 23.06 20.57 7.18
C ILE A 408 21.87 21.38 6.64
N ASN A 409 20.64 21.01 7.02
CA ASN A 409 19.42 21.68 6.55
C ASN A 409 18.86 22.72 7.53
N GLN A 410 19.55 22.93 8.66
CA GLN A 410 19.17 23.86 9.73
C GLN A 410 17.79 23.59 10.34
N ASP A 411 17.37 22.31 10.41
CA ASP A 411 16.08 21.92 10.99
C ASP A 411 16.15 21.59 12.50
N GLY A 412 17.33 21.71 13.10
CA GLY A 412 17.62 21.41 14.50
C GLY A 412 17.98 19.94 14.75
N ASN A 413 17.92 19.08 13.74
CA ASN A 413 18.40 17.71 13.77
C ASN A 413 19.70 17.60 12.97
N LYS A 414 20.59 16.70 13.37
CA LYS A 414 21.83 16.47 12.66
C LYS A 414 21.66 15.40 11.60
N GLU A 415 22.32 15.60 10.47
CA GLU A 415 22.57 14.60 9.46
C GLU A 415 23.98 14.01 9.58
N ILE A 416 24.15 12.80 9.05
CA ILE A 416 25.44 12.12 8.99
C ILE A 416 25.88 12.06 7.54
N LEU A 417 27.02 12.69 7.24
CA LEU A 417 27.70 12.55 5.97
C LEU A 417 28.61 11.32 6.01
N LEU A 418 28.33 10.35 5.16
CA LEU A 418 28.93 9.02 5.24
C LEU A 418 29.42 8.55 3.88
N GLN A 419 30.57 7.88 3.86
CA GLN A 419 31.10 7.18 2.69
C GLN A 419 31.00 5.68 2.90
N THR A 420 30.61 4.98 1.85
CA THR A 420 30.50 3.52 1.78
C THR A 420 31.72 2.87 1.13
N ASP A 421 31.89 1.57 1.31
CA ASP A 421 32.99 0.80 0.72
C ASP A 421 33.01 0.81 -0.81
N ASP A 422 31.84 0.89 -1.46
CA ASP A 422 31.70 1.02 -2.91
C ASP A 422 31.77 2.48 -3.40
N ASN A 423 32.32 3.38 -2.55
CA ASN A 423 32.53 4.80 -2.82
C ASN A 423 31.22 5.57 -3.16
N TYR A 424 30.08 5.18 -2.60
CA TYR A 424 28.91 6.07 -2.53
C TYR A 424 29.00 6.98 -1.32
N LEU A 425 28.47 8.17 -1.50
CA LEU A 425 28.25 9.19 -0.48
C LEU A 425 26.78 9.16 -0.09
N LEU A 426 26.53 9.14 1.21
CA LEU A 426 25.21 9.04 1.81
C LEU A 426 25.01 10.19 2.80
N ILE A 427 23.78 10.67 2.88
CA ILE A 427 23.31 11.54 3.95
C ILE A 427 22.24 10.78 4.71
N LEU A 428 22.50 10.52 5.99
CA LEU A 428 21.55 9.87 6.88
C LEU A 428 20.88 10.91 7.79
N ASP A 429 19.60 10.73 8.09
CA ASP A 429 18.88 11.54 9.07
C ASP A 429 19.21 11.12 10.53
N LYS A 430 18.59 11.80 11.50
CA LYS A 430 18.71 11.45 12.93
C LYS A 430 18.29 10.04 13.33
N ASN A 431 17.50 9.37 12.49
CA ASN A 431 17.02 8.00 12.67
C ASN A 431 17.81 6.98 11.83
N TYR A 432 18.92 7.41 11.21
CA TYR A 432 19.78 6.60 10.37
C TYR A 432 19.09 6.08 9.11
N HIS A 433 18.10 6.81 8.60
CA HIS A 433 17.50 6.61 7.29
C HIS A 433 18.27 7.39 6.23
N CYS A 434 18.61 6.72 5.14
CA CYS A 434 19.25 7.38 4.01
C CYS A 434 18.26 8.33 3.32
N HIS A 435 18.57 9.62 3.32
CA HIS A 435 17.80 10.68 2.66
C HIS A 435 18.34 10.99 1.27
N ALA A 436 19.66 10.98 1.08
CA ALA A 436 20.30 11.25 -0.20
C ALA A 436 21.47 10.30 -0.44
N ARG A 437 21.66 9.89 -1.69
CA ARG A 437 22.83 9.13 -2.13
C ARG A 437 23.43 9.73 -3.40
N MET A 438 24.74 9.67 -3.51
CA MET A 438 25.47 10.07 -4.71
C MET A 438 26.69 9.17 -4.91
N LYS A 439 26.96 8.75 -6.15
CA LYS A 439 28.22 8.05 -6.44
C LYS A 439 29.38 9.04 -6.34
N ASN A 440 30.56 8.61 -5.86
CA ASN A 440 31.76 9.45 -5.82
C ASN A 440 31.90 10.26 -7.13
N PRO A 441 31.87 11.60 -7.06
CA PRO A 441 31.94 12.47 -8.24
C PRO A 441 33.31 12.44 -8.94
N PHE A 442 34.32 11.83 -8.31
CA PHE A 442 35.66 11.62 -8.83
C PHE A 442 35.94 10.12 -9.05
N PRO A 443 35.49 9.52 -10.17
CA PRO A 443 35.52 8.07 -10.35
C PRO A 443 36.92 7.43 -10.38
N ASN A 444 37.95 8.23 -10.66
CA ASN A 444 39.35 7.78 -10.71
C ASN A 444 40.12 8.07 -9.41
N GLU A 445 39.52 8.80 -8.47
CA GLU A 445 40.18 9.23 -7.23
C GLU A 445 39.55 8.52 -6.04
N ASN A 446 40.34 7.69 -5.37
CA ASN A 446 39.93 7.04 -4.13
C ASN A 446 40.19 7.92 -2.89
N ALA A 447 41.00 8.98 -3.04
CA ALA A 447 41.32 9.92 -1.98
C ALA A 447 40.65 11.26 -2.27
N PHE A 448 39.58 11.54 -1.54
CA PHE A 448 38.91 12.83 -1.49
C PHE A 448 38.53 13.14 -0.05
N SER A 449 38.21 14.40 0.23
CA SER A 449 37.63 14.83 1.50
C SER A 449 36.19 15.29 1.29
N MET A 450 35.38 15.20 2.33
CA MET A 450 34.06 15.80 2.36
C MET A 450 33.89 16.64 3.63
N ASN A 451 33.41 17.89 3.48
CA ASN A 451 33.21 18.81 4.60
C ASN A 451 31.87 19.54 4.46
N VAL A 452 31.33 20.01 5.58
CA VAL A 452 30.23 20.97 5.60
C VAL A 452 30.84 22.36 5.67
N VAL A 453 30.39 23.26 4.80
CA VAL A 453 30.92 24.62 4.61
C VAL A 453 29.80 25.62 4.88
N ARG A 454 29.96 26.46 5.90
CA ARG A 454 28.98 27.48 6.26
C ARG A 454 29.08 28.68 5.32
N THR A 455 27.95 29.24 4.93
CA THR A 455 27.88 30.37 3.98
C THR A 455 27.29 31.66 4.58
N GLY A 456 27.17 31.71 5.91
CA GLY A 456 26.56 32.80 6.68
C GLY A 456 25.27 32.39 7.40
N PHE A 457 24.92 33.16 8.43
CA PHE A 457 23.82 32.87 9.37
C PHE A 457 22.47 32.47 8.73
N ASP A 458 22.06 33.12 7.63
CA ASP A 458 20.74 32.92 7.00
C ASP A 458 20.78 32.03 5.74
N SER A 459 21.81 31.19 5.60
CA SER A 459 22.01 30.39 4.39
C SER A 459 22.34 28.93 4.66
N ASP A 460 21.73 28.05 3.87
CA ASP A 460 22.01 26.61 3.91
C ASP A 460 23.51 26.34 3.70
N PRO A 461 24.15 25.60 4.62
CA PRO A 461 25.50 25.09 4.42
C PRO A 461 25.65 24.33 3.11
N LEU A 462 26.85 24.41 2.54
CA LEU A 462 27.24 23.62 1.38
C LEU A 462 27.98 22.37 1.83
N ILE A 463 27.86 21.30 1.06
CA ILE A 463 28.71 20.12 1.17
C ILE A 463 29.83 20.27 0.14
N SER A 464 31.07 20.38 0.60
CA SER A 464 32.25 20.36 -0.27
C SER A 464 32.79 18.95 -0.40
N ILE A 465 33.09 18.53 -1.63
CA ILE A 465 33.77 17.26 -1.92
C ILE A 465 34.97 17.60 -2.78
N GLY A 466 36.17 17.35 -2.26
CA GLY A 466 37.41 17.85 -2.85
C GLY A 466 38.53 16.83 -2.94
N THR A 467 39.28 16.91 -4.02
CA THR A 467 40.58 16.26 -4.23
C THR A 467 41.68 17.31 -4.17
N ASN A 468 42.94 16.90 -4.38
CA ASN A 468 44.08 17.82 -4.45
C ASN A 468 44.08 18.75 -5.69
N ARG A 469 43.08 18.67 -6.58
CA ARG A 469 43.00 19.49 -7.81
C ARG A 469 41.66 20.17 -8.00
N GLU A 470 40.59 19.61 -7.47
CA GLU A 470 39.24 20.09 -7.74
C GLU A 470 38.38 19.93 -6.49
N VAL A 471 37.60 20.95 -6.18
CA VAL A 471 36.57 20.91 -5.13
C VAL A 471 35.22 21.24 -5.74
N ARG A 472 34.23 20.38 -5.47
CA ARG A 472 32.86 20.54 -5.92
C ARG A 472 31.95 20.82 -4.74
N TYR A 473 31.05 21.78 -4.89
CA TYR A 473 30.09 22.16 -3.87
C TYR A 473 28.69 21.67 -4.21
N TYR A 474 27.98 21.18 -3.22
CA TYR A 474 26.62 20.66 -3.34
C TYR A 474 25.72 21.26 -2.26
N LYS A 475 24.45 21.49 -2.59
CA LYS A 475 23.40 21.77 -1.61
C LYS A 475 22.67 20.48 -1.29
N TYR A 476 22.34 20.29 -0.01
CA TYR A 476 21.42 19.26 0.42
C TYR A 476 19.99 19.80 0.32
N LYS A 477 19.18 19.27 -0.60
CA LYS A 477 17.80 19.75 -0.81
C LYS A 477 16.79 18.62 -0.92
N PRO A 478 15.55 18.84 -0.46
CA PRO A 478 14.46 17.89 -0.69
C PRO A 478 14.15 17.80 -2.18
N ILE A 479 13.92 16.57 -2.65
CA ILE A 479 13.53 16.32 -4.04
C ILE A 479 12.10 16.84 -4.25
N PRO A 480 11.80 17.57 -5.35
CA PRO A 480 10.45 18.05 -5.63
C PRO A 480 9.42 16.92 -5.67
N PHE A 481 8.22 17.18 -5.14
CA PHE A 481 7.15 16.18 -5.03
C PHE A 481 6.89 15.38 -6.32
N TRP A 482 6.88 16.04 -7.47
CA TRP A 482 6.66 15.38 -8.76
C TRP A 482 7.78 14.42 -9.16
N VAL A 483 9.03 14.74 -8.81
CA VAL A 483 10.18 13.87 -9.04
C VAL A 483 10.12 12.67 -8.09
N LEU A 484 9.76 12.90 -6.82
CA LEU A 484 9.55 11.81 -5.85
C LEU A 484 8.43 10.87 -6.32
N LEU A 485 7.30 11.41 -6.79
CA LEU A 485 6.19 10.62 -7.33
C LEU A 485 6.63 9.79 -8.55
N TYR A 486 7.46 10.37 -9.41
CA TYR A 486 8.02 9.66 -10.57
C TYR A 486 9.01 8.57 -10.16
N GLN A 487 9.85 8.79 -9.14
CA GLN A 487 10.74 7.77 -8.60
C GLN A 487 9.96 6.63 -7.91
N LEU A 488 8.94 6.96 -7.12
CA LEU A 488 8.01 5.99 -6.56
C LEU A 488 7.29 5.19 -7.65
N TYR A 489 6.81 5.87 -8.70
CA TYR A 489 6.23 5.20 -9.86
C TYR A 489 7.24 4.24 -10.48
N LYS A 490 8.50 4.64 -10.70
CA LYS A 490 9.55 3.75 -11.24
C LYS A 490 9.76 2.49 -10.39
N VAL A 491 9.79 2.64 -9.06
CA VAL A 491 10.00 1.52 -8.13
C VAL A 491 8.79 0.59 -8.08
N TYR A 492 7.58 1.14 -8.07
CA TYR A 492 6.33 0.37 -7.95
C TYR A 492 5.62 0.13 -9.28
N ALA A 493 6.24 0.47 -10.42
CA ALA A 493 5.62 0.41 -11.74
C ALA A 493 5.08 -0.99 -12.04
N ILE A 494 5.81 -2.05 -11.67
CA ILE A 494 5.36 -3.43 -11.89
C ILE A 494 4.04 -3.70 -11.15
N TYR A 495 3.97 -3.36 -9.86
CA TYR A 495 2.78 -3.59 -9.04
C TYR A 495 1.60 -2.75 -9.51
N LEU A 496 1.82 -1.47 -9.81
CA LEU A 496 0.79 -0.58 -10.32
C LEU A 496 0.23 -1.08 -11.67
N ASN A 497 1.11 -1.53 -12.57
CA ASN A 497 0.72 -2.10 -13.85
C ASN A 497 -0.03 -3.43 -13.68
N LEU A 498 0.37 -4.30 -12.73
CA LEU A 498 -0.35 -5.53 -12.42
C LEU A 498 -1.78 -5.26 -11.92
N VAL A 499 -1.94 -4.28 -11.02
CA VAL A 499 -3.27 -3.85 -10.55
C VAL A 499 -4.10 -3.32 -11.72
N LEU A 500 -3.50 -2.54 -12.63
CA LEU A 500 -4.21 -2.00 -13.79
C LEU A 500 -4.63 -3.10 -14.77
N VAL A 501 -3.79 -4.11 -15.01
CA VAL A 501 -4.14 -5.30 -15.80
C VAL A 501 -5.27 -6.09 -15.14
N ALA A 502 -5.21 -6.30 -13.82
CA ALA A 502 -6.26 -7.00 -13.07
C ALA A 502 -7.61 -6.25 -13.16
N LEU A 503 -7.61 -4.93 -13.01
CA LEU A 503 -8.79 -4.09 -13.19
C LEU A 503 -9.34 -4.20 -14.62
N LEU A 504 -8.47 -4.17 -15.63
CA LEU A 504 -8.89 -4.31 -17.03
C LEU A 504 -9.55 -5.67 -17.30
N VAL A 505 -8.94 -6.76 -16.81
CA VAL A 505 -9.52 -8.12 -16.89
C VAL A 505 -10.87 -8.17 -16.18
N PHE A 506 -10.96 -7.58 -14.98
CA PHE A 506 -12.21 -7.49 -14.23
C PHE A 506 -13.30 -6.74 -15.01
N PHE A 507 -12.98 -5.59 -15.62
CA PHE A 507 -13.93 -4.82 -16.44
C PHE A 507 -14.35 -5.59 -17.69
N ILE A 508 -13.44 -6.25 -18.39
CA ILE A 508 -13.75 -7.11 -19.55
C ILE A 508 -14.69 -8.24 -19.13
N TYR A 509 -14.41 -8.90 -18.00
CA TYR A 509 -15.25 -9.95 -17.44
C TYR A 509 -16.65 -9.42 -17.08
N ARG A 510 -16.74 -8.31 -16.34
CA ARG A 510 -18.00 -7.63 -15.99
C ARG A 510 -18.80 -7.25 -17.24
N TYR A 511 -18.15 -6.75 -18.27
CA TYR A 511 -18.79 -6.37 -19.53
C TYR A 511 -19.35 -7.61 -20.27
N ARG A 512 -18.57 -8.69 -20.37
CA ARG A 512 -19.03 -9.97 -20.94
C ARG A 512 -20.22 -10.54 -20.18
N GLN A 513 -20.18 -10.51 -18.85
CA GLN A 513 -21.30 -10.96 -18.01
C GLN A 513 -22.56 -10.13 -18.27
N ARG A 514 -22.44 -8.79 -18.34
CA ARG A 514 -23.58 -7.91 -18.69
C ARG A 514 -24.17 -8.24 -20.06
N LEU A 515 -23.34 -8.46 -21.08
CA LEU A 515 -23.81 -8.85 -22.41
C LEU A 515 -24.53 -10.21 -22.39
N LYS A 516 -24.02 -11.19 -21.62
CA LYS A 516 -24.65 -12.51 -21.47
C LYS A 516 -26.03 -12.39 -20.81
N ILE A 517 -26.13 -11.60 -19.73
CA ILE A 517 -27.40 -11.35 -19.03
C ILE A 517 -28.39 -10.64 -19.98
N MET A 518 -27.98 -9.58 -20.67
CA MET A 518 -28.84 -8.89 -21.64
C MET A 518 -29.34 -9.81 -22.76
N ALA A 519 -28.47 -10.70 -23.28
CA ALA A 519 -28.87 -11.68 -24.28
C ALA A 519 -29.85 -12.72 -23.74
N MET A 520 -29.67 -13.17 -22.48
CA MET A 520 -30.62 -14.08 -21.81
C MET A 520 -31.98 -13.42 -21.58
N THR A 521 -32.00 -12.18 -21.09
CA THR A 521 -33.26 -11.42 -20.89
C THR A 521 -33.97 -11.18 -22.22
N ALA A 522 -33.25 -10.81 -23.28
CA ALA A 522 -33.85 -10.65 -24.60
C ALA A 522 -34.40 -11.98 -25.17
N ASN A 523 -33.81 -13.12 -24.81
CA ASN A 523 -34.30 -14.47 -25.12
C ASN A 523 -35.43 -14.96 -24.19
N GLN A 524 -35.86 -14.18 -23.20
CA GLN A 524 -37.04 -14.49 -22.39
C GLN A 524 -38.26 -13.66 -22.80
N LEU A 525 -38.07 -12.63 -23.62
CA LEU A 525 -39.18 -11.85 -24.17
C LEU A 525 -40.02 -12.73 -25.12
N GLY A 526 -41.34 -12.70 -24.95
CA GLY A 526 -42.29 -13.37 -25.85
C GLY A 526 -42.41 -12.71 -27.24
N GLU A 527 -41.70 -11.60 -27.47
CA GLU A 527 -41.67 -10.84 -28.71
C GLU A 527 -40.37 -11.12 -29.48
N GLY A 528 -40.42 -11.10 -30.81
CA GLY A 528 -39.23 -11.20 -31.66
C GLY A 528 -38.42 -9.90 -31.63
N MET A 529 -37.16 -9.95 -31.23
CA MET A 529 -36.25 -8.80 -31.20
C MET A 529 -35.06 -9.00 -32.15
N MET A 530 -34.77 -7.99 -32.99
CA MET A 530 -33.58 -7.95 -33.85
C MET A 530 -32.83 -6.63 -33.70
N VAL A 531 -31.50 -6.68 -33.72
CA VAL A 531 -30.64 -5.49 -33.72
C VAL A 531 -29.78 -5.46 -34.98
N LEU A 532 -29.72 -4.31 -35.63
CA LEU A 532 -29.01 -4.10 -36.88
C LEU A 532 -27.99 -2.96 -36.76
N VAL A 533 -26.85 -3.09 -37.46
CA VAL A 533 -25.80 -2.04 -37.57
C VAL A 533 -25.90 -1.28 -38.90
N SER A 534 -26.76 -1.70 -39.80
CA SER A 534 -27.12 -0.95 -41.02
C SER A 534 -28.43 -1.49 -41.55
N ALA A 535 -29.02 -0.84 -42.57
CA ALA A 535 -30.23 -1.31 -43.26
C ALA A 535 -30.16 -2.76 -43.77
N ARG A 536 -28.95 -3.34 -43.83
CA ARG A 536 -28.69 -4.68 -44.36
C ARG A 536 -28.13 -5.65 -43.33
N LYS A 537 -27.39 -5.22 -42.29
CA LYS A 537 -26.64 -6.15 -41.44
C LYS A 537 -27.26 -6.36 -40.07
N VAL A 538 -27.70 -7.59 -39.79
CA VAL A 538 -28.20 -8.02 -38.48
C VAL A 538 -27.05 -8.48 -37.58
N ILE A 539 -27.03 -8.04 -36.31
CA ILE A 539 -25.99 -8.36 -35.32
C ILE A 539 -26.50 -9.16 -34.11
N PHE A 540 -27.78 -9.08 -33.80
CA PHE A 540 -28.41 -9.83 -32.73
C PHE A 540 -29.84 -10.18 -33.11
N ARG A 541 -30.29 -11.37 -32.71
CA ARG A 541 -31.65 -11.87 -32.83
C ARG A 541 -31.94 -12.68 -31.58
N ASN A 542 -33.12 -12.53 -31.00
CA ASN A 542 -33.55 -13.43 -29.94
C ASN A 542 -34.18 -14.71 -30.53
N HIS A 543 -34.38 -15.73 -29.69
CA HIS A 543 -34.91 -17.02 -30.13
C HIS A 543 -36.31 -16.95 -30.77
N VAL A 544 -37.16 -15.98 -30.36
CA VAL A 544 -38.50 -15.77 -30.92
C VAL A 544 -38.40 -15.22 -32.34
N ALA A 545 -37.52 -14.22 -32.56
CA ALA A 545 -37.27 -13.69 -33.90
C ALA A 545 -36.69 -14.74 -34.84
N VAL A 546 -35.90 -15.70 -34.34
CA VAL A 546 -35.39 -16.82 -35.15
C VAL A 546 -36.51 -17.80 -35.49
N LYS A 547 -37.34 -18.21 -34.53
CA LYS A 547 -38.51 -19.09 -34.80
C LYS A 547 -39.51 -18.46 -35.76
N MET A 548 -39.76 -17.17 -35.64
CA MET A 548 -40.60 -16.41 -36.60
C MET A 548 -39.93 -16.33 -37.99
N ALA A 549 -38.61 -16.49 -38.09
CA ALA A 549 -37.84 -16.52 -39.34
C ALA A 549 -37.71 -17.90 -39.98
N GLU A 550 -37.79 -18.97 -39.18
CA GLU A 550 -37.51 -20.35 -39.59
C GLU A 550 -38.44 -20.86 -40.70
N LYS A 551 -39.52 -20.13 -41.02
CA LYS A 551 -40.39 -20.44 -42.16
C LYS A 551 -40.03 -19.73 -43.47
N SER A 552 -39.00 -18.86 -43.52
CA SER A 552 -38.71 -18.07 -44.74
C SER A 552 -37.27 -17.98 -45.25
N ALA A 553 -36.20 -18.33 -44.50
CA ALA A 553 -34.82 -18.47 -45.04
C ALA A 553 -33.77 -18.87 -43.97
N ASP A 554 -32.59 -19.33 -44.44
CA ASP A 554 -31.42 -19.79 -43.67
C ASP A 554 -31.15 -19.02 -42.34
N PRO A 555 -31.18 -19.70 -41.18
CA PRO A 555 -31.01 -19.06 -39.87
C PRO A 555 -29.63 -18.40 -39.65
N THR A 556 -28.62 -18.71 -40.47
CA THR A 556 -27.26 -18.14 -40.39
C THR A 556 -27.06 -16.88 -41.24
N CYS A 557 -28.01 -16.56 -42.12
CA CYS A 557 -27.99 -15.41 -43.01
C CYS A 557 -27.90 -14.09 -42.22
N ARG A 558 -26.90 -13.24 -42.47
CA ARG A 558 -26.69 -11.95 -41.78
C ARG A 558 -27.28 -10.73 -42.50
N ASN A 559 -27.79 -10.94 -43.71
CA ASN A 559 -28.27 -9.89 -44.60
C ASN A 559 -29.80 -9.81 -44.55
N LEU A 560 -30.34 -8.73 -43.98
CA LEU A 560 -31.77 -8.50 -43.80
C LEU A 560 -32.57 -8.66 -45.11
N GLN A 561 -32.01 -8.23 -46.25
CA GLN A 561 -32.67 -8.33 -47.55
C GLN A 561 -32.89 -9.79 -47.98
N LEU A 562 -31.94 -10.67 -47.68
CA LEU A 562 -32.00 -12.08 -48.06
C LEU A 562 -32.89 -12.88 -47.11
N CYS A 563 -32.85 -12.59 -45.81
CA CYS A 563 -33.61 -13.37 -44.84
C CYS A 563 -35.04 -12.81 -44.59
N PHE A 564 -35.30 -11.52 -44.83
CA PHE A 564 -36.62 -10.88 -44.66
C PHE A 564 -36.84 -9.70 -45.65
N PRO A 565 -37.24 -9.98 -46.91
CA PRO A 565 -37.35 -8.95 -47.95
C PRO A 565 -38.41 -7.87 -47.63
N ASN A 566 -39.57 -8.24 -47.08
CA ASN A 566 -40.62 -7.28 -46.70
C ASN A 566 -40.15 -6.34 -45.58
N LEU A 567 -39.43 -6.89 -44.58
CA LEU A 567 -38.86 -6.12 -43.49
C LEU A 567 -37.73 -5.17 -43.96
N HIS A 568 -36.95 -5.58 -44.97
CA HIS A 568 -35.95 -4.71 -45.59
C HIS A 568 -36.57 -3.50 -46.30
N LYS A 569 -37.74 -3.68 -46.94
CA LYS A 569 -38.49 -2.58 -47.57
C LYS A 569 -39.00 -1.58 -46.53
N ALA A 570 -39.60 -2.06 -45.44
CA ALA A 570 -40.03 -1.22 -44.32
C ALA A 570 -38.85 -0.46 -43.68
N MET A 571 -37.70 -1.14 -43.49
CA MET A 571 -36.48 -0.53 -42.97
C MET A 571 -35.91 0.54 -43.91
N SER A 572 -35.98 0.34 -45.23
CA SER A 572 -35.51 1.31 -46.22
C SER A 572 -36.39 2.57 -46.25
N GLY A 573 -37.71 2.41 -46.03
CA GLY A 573 -38.64 3.54 -45.84
C GLY A 573 -38.44 4.27 -44.51
N PHE A 574 -38.14 3.54 -43.42
CA PHE A 574 -37.81 4.14 -42.13
C PHE A 574 -36.53 4.96 -42.20
N ILE A 575 -35.47 4.36 -42.77
CA ILE A 575 -34.40 4.96 -43.56
C ILE A 575 -34.50 6.48 -43.83
N THR A 576 -35.31 6.73 -44.83
CA THR A 576 -35.57 8.02 -45.48
C THR A 576 -36.46 8.93 -44.63
N SER A 577 -37.33 8.39 -43.78
CA SER A 577 -38.25 9.18 -42.94
C SER A 577 -37.57 10.00 -41.84
N LYS A 578 -36.32 9.67 -41.46
CA LYS A 578 -35.57 10.26 -40.32
C LYS A 578 -36.29 10.20 -38.95
N ALA A 579 -37.37 9.43 -38.80
CA ALA A 579 -38.07 9.27 -37.53
C ALA A 579 -37.21 8.55 -36.47
N ASP A 580 -37.43 8.85 -35.20
CA ASP A 580 -36.78 8.15 -34.06
C ASP A 580 -37.38 6.74 -33.85
N HIS A 581 -38.67 6.56 -34.17
CA HIS A 581 -39.36 5.27 -34.17
C HIS A 581 -40.54 5.29 -35.16
N SER A 582 -40.88 4.12 -35.72
CA SER A 582 -42.06 3.94 -36.58
C SER A 582 -42.69 2.56 -36.37
N LYS A 583 -44.02 2.51 -36.39
CA LYS A 583 -44.80 1.26 -36.36
C LYS A 583 -45.26 0.91 -37.77
N TYR A 584 -45.10 -0.35 -38.14
CA TYR A 584 -45.54 -0.92 -39.40
C TYR A 584 -46.36 -2.17 -39.09
N THR A 585 -47.46 -2.37 -39.81
CA THR A 585 -48.22 -3.62 -39.76
C THR A 585 -47.93 -4.35 -41.05
N GLU A 586 -47.31 -5.52 -40.96
CA GLU A 586 -46.83 -6.27 -42.12
C GLU A 586 -47.15 -7.75 -41.94
N LYS A 587 -47.48 -8.40 -43.05
CA LYS A 587 -47.69 -9.84 -43.10
C LYS A 587 -46.35 -10.53 -43.30
N LEU A 588 -46.04 -11.48 -42.42
CA LEU A 588 -44.80 -12.25 -42.46
C LEU A 588 -45.16 -13.72 -42.72
N GLY A 589 -45.16 -14.13 -43.99
CA GLY A 589 -45.48 -15.49 -44.45
C GLY A 589 -45.15 -15.70 -45.94
N ILE A 590 -45.12 -16.96 -46.41
CA ILE A 590 -44.85 -17.33 -47.83
C ILE A 590 -46.09 -17.91 -48.54
N ASP A 591 -47.22 -18.18 -47.86
CA ASP A 591 -48.47 -18.63 -48.49
C ASP A 591 -49.70 -18.27 -47.64
N ASP A 592 -50.89 -18.38 -48.24
CA ASP A 592 -52.26 -17.87 -47.89
C ASP A 592 -52.83 -18.12 -46.47
N GLN A 593 -51.99 -18.45 -45.48
CA GLN A 593 -52.27 -18.34 -44.04
C GLN A 593 -51.41 -17.22 -43.44
N ASP A 594 -51.82 -15.97 -43.69
CA ASP A 594 -51.13 -14.80 -43.16
C ASP A 594 -51.47 -14.56 -41.67
N ASP A 595 -50.54 -14.88 -40.77
CA ASP A 595 -50.51 -14.27 -39.45
C ASP A 595 -50.03 -12.81 -39.60
N VAL A 596 -50.85 -11.85 -39.15
CA VAL A 596 -50.49 -10.42 -39.19
C VAL A 596 -49.57 -10.12 -38.00
N TYR A 597 -48.43 -9.49 -38.26
CA TYR A 597 -47.49 -9.09 -37.21
C TYR A 597 -47.39 -7.56 -37.16
N GLN A 598 -47.35 -7.00 -35.95
CA GLN A 598 -46.94 -5.61 -35.76
C GLN A 598 -45.42 -5.55 -35.56
N ILE A 599 -44.81 -4.64 -36.31
CA ILE A 599 -43.37 -4.43 -36.34
C ILE A 599 -43.08 -3.00 -35.91
N THR A 600 -42.30 -2.82 -34.85
CA THR A 600 -41.84 -1.49 -34.42
C THR A 600 -40.32 -1.37 -34.60
N ILE A 601 -39.89 -0.33 -35.31
CA ILE A 601 -38.48 -0.03 -35.58
C ILE A 601 -38.07 1.20 -34.76
N PHE A 602 -36.94 1.10 -34.04
CA PHE A 602 -36.35 2.16 -33.23
C PHE A 602 -34.95 2.51 -33.74
N ARG A 603 -34.63 3.81 -33.80
CA ARG A 603 -33.29 4.33 -34.06
C ARG A 603 -32.64 4.79 -32.76
N THR A 604 -31.43 4.31 -32.46
CA THR A 604 -30.71 4.76 -31.25
C THR A 604 -30.03 6.12 -31.45
N ARG A 605 -30.20 7.04 -30.49
CA ARG A 605 -29.75 8.45 -30.62
C ARG A 605 -28.22 8.64 -30.66
N ASN A 606 -27.44 7.76 -30.01
CA ASN A 606 -25.98 7.92 -29.87
C ASN A 606 -25.15 7.11 -30.88
N LEU A 607 -25.77 6.19 -31.64
CA LEU A 607 -25.09 5.36 -32.64
C LEU A 607 -25.89 5.44 -33.93
N LYS A 608 -25.51 6.35 -34.85
CA LYS A 608 -26.26 6.68 -36.10
C LYS A 608 -26.60 5.47 -36.99
N THR A 609 -25.98 4.33 -36.74
CA THR A 609 -26.08 3.10 -37.53
C THR A 609 -26.77 1.94 -36.79
N LEU A 610 -27.16 2.09 -35.51
CA LEU A 610 -27.78 1.00 -34.76
C LEU A 610 -29.32 1.13 -34.69
N TYR A 611 -30.01 0.09 -35.15
CA TYR A 611 -31.48 -0.01 -35.22
C TYR A 611 -31.97 -1.23 -34.44
N ILE A 612 -33.12 -1.10 -33.76
CA ILE A 612 -33.77 -2.18 -33.02
C ILE A 612 -35.14 -2.43 -33.64
N ILE A 613 -35.46 -3.68 -33.95
CA ILE A 613 -36.76 -4.11 -34.47
C ILE A 613 -37.40 -5.03 -33.43
N THR A 614 -38.68 -4.78 -33.13
CA THR A 614 -39.53 -5.61 -32.28
C THR A 614 -40.71 -6.12 -33.12
N ILE A 615 -41.06 -7.40 -32.97
CA ILE A 615 -42.05 -8.13 -33.76
C ILE A 615 -42.97 -8.87 -32.78
N TYR A 616 -44.27 -8.63 -32.86
CA TYR A 616 -45.27 -9.36 -32.07
C TYR A 616 -46.51 -9.69 -32.92
N PRO A 617 -47.16 -10.84 -32.68
CA PRO A 617 -48.36 -11.24 -33.41
C PRO A 617 -49.54 -10.31 -33.07
N ASP A 618 -50.32 -9.92 -34.07
CA ASP A 618 -51.52 -9.10 -33.92
C ASP A 618 -52.67 -9.96 -33.35
N GLN A 619 -52.74 -10.07 -32.03
CA GLN A 619 -53.79 -10.83 -31.35
C GLN A 619 -55.13 -10.08 -31.46
N SER A 620 -56.05 -10.64 -32.25
CA SER A 620 -57.42 -10.13 -32.38
C SER A 620 -58.13 -10.08 -31.01
N GLU A 621 -58.97 -9.06 -30.77
CA GLU A 621 -59.73 -8.75 -29.54
C GLU A 621 -60.46 -9.92 -28.81
N LYS A 622 -60.54 -11.11 -29.38
CA LYS A 622 -61.33 -12.25 -28.85
C LYS A 622 -60.80 -12.84 -27.54
N GLU A 623 -59.50 -12.91 -27.31
CA GLU A 623 -58.96 -13.43 -26.04
C GLU A 623 -59.09 -12.41 -24.90
N ILE A 624 -58.83 -11.13 -25.19
CA ILE A 624 -59.00 -10.03 -24.23
C ILE A 624 -60.47 -9.89 -23.82
N LEU A 625 -61.42 -10.12 -24.74
CA LEU A 625 -62.85 -10.09 -24.43
C LEU A 625 -63.27 -11.28 -23.55
N LYS A 626 -62.70 -12.48 -23.78
CA LYS A 626 -62.93 -13.66 -22.92
C LYS A 626 -62.45 -13.42 -21.49
N ASP A 627 -61.25 -12.87 -21.31
CA ASP A 627 -60.72 -12.55 -20.00
C ASP A 627 -61.53 -11.44 -19.32
N LYS A 628 -61.93 -10.39 -20.04
CA LYS A 628 -62.81 -9.34 -19.50
C LYS A 628 -64.19 -9.87 -19.11
N LEU A 629 -64.78 -10.78 -19.89
CA LEU A 629 -66.06 -11.43 -19.57
C LEU A 629 -65.94 -12.36 -18.36
N LEU A 630 -64.83 -13.09 -18.22
CA LEU A 630 -64.55 -13.93 -17.05
C LEU A 630 -64.38 -13.07 -15.79
N TRP A 631 -63.61 -11.98 -15.87
CA TRP A 631 -63.48 -11.00 -14.78
C TRP A 631 -64.80 -10.34 -14.41
N ALA A 632 -65.63 -10.00 -15.41
CA ALA A 632 -66.97 -9.47 -15.19
C ALA A 632 -67.87 -10.50 -14.47
N ASP A 633 -67.80 -11.78 -14.82
CA ASP A 633 -68.56 -12.84 -14.13
C ASP A 633 -68.08 -13.05 -12.68
N ILE A 634 -66.77 -13.05 -12.45
CA ILE A 634 -66.15 -13.17 -11.12
C ILE A 634 -66.57 -11.98 -10.22
N ALA A 635 -66.47 -10.75 -10.72
CA ALA A 635 -66.87 -9.54 -9.98
C ALA A 635 -68.37 -9.51 -9.66
N ARG A 636 -69.20 -10.02 -10.57
CA ARG A 636 -70.64 -10.17 -10.38
C ARG A 636 -70.96 -11.17 -9.27
N ARG A 637 -70.34 -12.35 -9.27
CA ARG A 637 -70.51 -13.38 -8.22
C ARG A 637 -70.05 -12.88 -6.85
N LEU A 638 -68.91 -12.18 -6.79
CA LEU A 638 -68.40 -11.52 -5.58
C LEU A 638 -69.46 -10.57 -5.00
N SER A 639 -70.00 -9.69 -5.84
CA SER A 639 -71.00 -8.71 -5.44
C SER A 639 -72.27 -9.37 -4.90
N HIS A 640 -72.72 -10.48 -5.50
CA HIS A 640 -73.88 -11.23 -5.05
C HIS A 640 -73.67 -11.87 -3.67
N HIS A 641 -72.51 -12.49 -3.42
CA HIS A 641 -72.22 -13.14 -2.14
C HIS A 641 -72.03 -12.13 -1.00
N VAL A 642 -71.29 -11.05 -1.24
CA VAL A 642 -71.11 -9.99 -0.23
C VAL A 642 -72.46 -9.35 0.12
N ARG A 643 -73.28 -9.04 -0.88
CA ARG A 643 -74.63 -8.48 -0.65
C ARG A 643 -75.50 -9.43 0.18
N ARG A 644 -75.45 -10.75 -0.07
CA ARG A 644 -76.22 -11.75 0.70
C ARG A 644 -75.88 -11.71 2.20
N HIS A 645 -74.59 -11.72 2.55
CA HIS A 645 -74.16 -11.66 3.95
C HIS A 645 -74.49 -10.31 4.60
N VAL A 646 -74.31 -9.19 3.87
CA VAL A 646 -74.71 -7.85 4.36
C VAL A 646 -76.21 -7.78 4.62
N THR A 647 -77.04 -8.33 3.74
CA THR A 647 -78.50 -8.39 3.96
C THR A 647 -78.85 -9.21 5.21
N ASN A 648 -78.22 -10.36 5.42
CA ASN A 648 -78.43 -11.17 6.63
C ASN A 648 -78.05 -10.40 7.91
N ILE A 649 -76.93 -9.67 7.89
CA ILE A 649 -76.49 -8.82 9.01
C ILE A 649 -77.54 -7.73 9.29
N ILE A 650 -78.05 -7.06 8.26
CA ILE A 650 -79.09 -6.01 8.40
C ILE A 650 -80.38 -6.60 8.96
N LEU A 651 -80.84 -7.74 8.44
CA LEU A 651 -82.06 -8.42 8.93
C LEU A 651 -81.92 -8.82 10.40
N THR A 652 -80.77 -9.37 10.78
CA THR A 652 -80.47 -9.77 12.15
C THR A 652 -80.35 -8.55 13.08
N LEU A 653 -79.73 -7.45 12.62
CA LEU A 653 -79.67 -6.18 13.35
C LEU A 653 -81.05 -5.56 13.58
N ASN A 654 -81.93 -5.60 12.57
CA ASN A 654 -83.31 -5.11 12.70
C ASN A 654 -84.10 -5.94 13.72
N ALA A 655 -83.92 -7.26 13.73
CA ALA A 655 -84.54 -8.12 14.75
C ALA A 655 -84.00 -7.80 16.17
N LEU A 656 -82.69 -7.57 16.30
CA LEU A 656 -82.02 -7.19 17.55
C LEU A 656 -82.47 -5.81 18.07
N GLN A 657 -82.99 -4.93 17.20
CA GLN A 657 -83.58 -3.64 17.57
C GLN A 657 -85.05 -3.73 18.04
N GLN A 658 -85.75 -4.82 17.72
CA GLN A 658 -87.18 -4.99 18.04
C GLN A 658 -87.45 -5.87 19.26
N ASP A 659 -86.45 -6.62 19.74
CA ASP A 659 -86.62 -7.64 20.79
C ASP A 659 -85.84 -7.24 22.07
N GLU A 660 -86.53 -7.18 23.22
CA GLU A 660 -85.99 -6.49 24.41
C GLU A 660 -85.29 -7.37 25.45
N ASP A 661 -85.40 -8.72 25.49
CA ASP A 661 -84.71 -9.44 26.59
C ASP A 661 -84.30 -10.93 26.41
N SER A 662 -84.67 -11.67 25.35
CA SER A 662 -84.28 -13.10 25.25
C SER A 662 -83.85 -13.54 23.85
N GLY A 663 -82.59 -13.25 23.48
CA GLY A 663 -82.01 -13.68 22.19
C GLY A 663 -80.76 -12.90 21.74
N ARG A 664 -80.43 -11.79 22.41
CA ARG A 664 -79.33 -10.87 22.02
C ARG A 664 -78.00 -11.56 21.71
N ASN A 665 -77.60 -12.53 22.54
CA ASN A 665 -76.32 -13.22 22.37
C ASN A 665 -76.30 -14.12 21.11
N GLU A 666 -77.42 -14.73 20.76
CA GLU A 666 -77.58 -15.53 19.55
C GLU A 666 -77.54 -14.64 18.30
N TYR A 667 -78.19 -13.47 18.34
CA TYR A 667 -78.11 -12.49 17.26
C TYR A 667 -76.70 -11.92 17.08
N TYR A 668 -75.96 -11.64 18.16
CA TYR A 668 -74.55 -11.25 18.07
C TYR A 668 -73.68 -12.36 17.47
N GLN A 669 -73.94 -13.64 17.79
CA GLN A 669 -73.23 -14.77 17.19
C GLN A 669 -73.53 -14.91 15.69
N ILE A 670 -74.79 -14.72 15.27
CA ILE A 670 -75.17 -14.72 13.86
C ILE A 670 -74.48 -13.58 13.11
N ILE A 671 -74.52 -12.35 13.63
CA ILE A 671 -73.86 -11.19 13.03
C ILE A 671 -72.34 -11.43 12.94
N SER A 672 -71.72 -11.91 14.02
CA SER A 672 -70.28 -12.20 14.04
C SER A 672 -69.93 -13.31 13.04
N SER A 673 -70.75 -14.33 12.90
CA SER A 673 -70.56 -15.41 11.91
C SER A 673 -70.65 -14.89 10.47
N GLU A 674 -71.63 -14.02 10.17
CA GLU A 674 -71.78 -13.45 8.83
C GLU A 674 -70.64 -12.45 8.49
N ILE A 675 -70.17 -11.66 9.46
CA ILE A 675 -68.98 -10.81 9.29
C ILE A 675 -67.74 -11.66 9.03
N GLU A 676 -67.57 -12.77 9.77
CA GLU A 676 -66.44 -13.67 9.58
C GLU A 676 -66.44 -14.32 8.20
N LYS A 677 -67.60 -14.75 7.71
CA LYS A 677 -67.74 -15.28 6.34
C LYS A 677 -67.35 -14.25 5.29
N VAL A 678 -67.75 -12.99 5.44
CA VAL A 678 -67.33 -11.89 4.54
C VAL A 678 -65.82 -11.67 4.62
N ARG A 679 -65.23 -11.69 5.82
CA ARG A 679 -63.78 -11.53 6.02
C ARG A 679 -62.98 -12.65 5.35
N VAL A 680 -63.37 -13.90 5.57
CA VAL A 680 -62.73 -15.07 4.94
C VAL A 680 -62.85 -15.00 3.41
N PHE A 681 -64.04 -14.64 2.90
CA PHE A 681 -64.30 -14.55 1.46
C PHE A 681 -63.51 -13.43 0.77
N THR A 682 -63.41 -12.25 1.38
CA THR A 682 -62.63 -11.12 0.87
C THR A 682 -61.13 -11.40 0.88
N HIS A 683 -60.61 -12.04 1.93
CA HIS A 683 -59.21 -12.47 1.99
C HIS A 683 -58.88 -13.51 0.92
N ALA A 684 -59.74 -14.52 0.73
CA ALA A 684 -59.54 -15.53 -0.29
C ALA A 684 -59.62 -14.94 -1.71
N PHE A 685 -60.48 -13.93 -1.93
CA PHE A 685 -60.51 -13.19 -3.20
C PHE A 685 -59.23 -12.40 -3.46
N GLN A 686 -58.71 -11.64 -2.48
CA GLN A 686 -57.45 -10.90 -2.63
C GLN A 686 -56.30 -11.84 -3.01
N ARG A 687 -56.18 -12.98 -2.34
CA ARG A 687 -55.16 -14.01 -2.65
C ARG A 687 -55.29 -14.54 -4.07
N PHE A 688 -56.51 -14.80 -4.54
CA PHE A 688 -56.74 -15.24 -5.92
C PHE A 688 -56.29 -14.20 -6.96
N THR A 689 -56.35 -12.90 -6.65
CA THR A 689 -55.97 -11.81 -7.58
C THR A 689 -54.48 -11.47 -7.62
N GLU A 690 -53.67 -11.94 -6.66
CA GLU A 690 -52.23 -11.68 -6.67
C GLU A 690 -51.50 -12.51 -7.75
N PHE A 691 -50.75 -11.84 -8.62
CA PHE A 691 -49.79 -12.43 -9.55
C PHE A 691 -48.38 -12.02 -9.13
N LYS A 692 -47.58 -12.97 -8.62
CA LYS A 692 -46.15 -12.78 -8.38
C LYS A 692 -45.38 -13.89 -9.11
N ASN A 693 -44.31 -13.51 -9.80
CA ASN A 693 -43.35 -14.46 -10.33
C ASN A 693 -42.49 -14.94 -9.15
N TYR A 694 -42.70 -16.17 -8.70
CA TYR A 694 -41.96 -16.75 -7.59
C TYR A 694 -40.62 -17.31 -8.08
N GLU A 695 -39.58 -17.13 -7.27
CA GLU A 695 -38.29 -17.82 -7.48
C GLU A 695 -38.44 -19.27 -7.02
N LEU A 696 -38.67 -20.18 -7.96
CA LEU A 696 -38.76 -21.61 -7.66
C LEU A 696 -37.39 -22.15 -7.27
N GLN A 697 -37.35 -22.91 -6.17
CA GLN A 697 -36.13 -23.56 -5.69
C GLN A 697 -36.34 -25.06 -5.65
N LEU A 698 -35.28 -25.81 -5.92
CA LEU A 698 -35.30 -27.26 -5.73
C LEU A 698 -35.30 -27.53 -4.22
N GLN A 699 -36.40 -28.06 -3.70
CA GLN A 699 -36.56 -28.35 -2.27
C GLN A 699 -37.19 -29.72 -2.04
N ASP A 700 -36.86 -30.32 -0.90
CA ASP A 700 -37.50 -31.55 -0.45
C ASP A 700 -38.95 -31.28 -0.04
N ILE A 701 -39.89 -31.99 -0.67
CA ILE A 701 -41.32 -31.80 -0.44
C ILE A 701 -41.82 -32.56 0.79
N ILE A 702 -41.10 -33.58 1.26
CA ILE A 702 -41.54 -34.41 2.40
C ILE A 702 -41.72 -33.55 3.66
N PRO A 703 -40.76 -32.69 4.06
CA PRO A 703 -40.95 -31.80 5.20
C PRO A 703 -42.16 -30.88 5.08
N SER A 704 -42.46 -30.37 3.89
CA SER A 704 -43.62 -29.48 3.65
C SER A 704 -44.94 -30.23 3.86
N VAL A 705 -45.03 -31.48 3.39
CA VAL A 705 -46.18 -32.36 3.61
C VAL A 705 -46.33 -32.71 5.10
N GLU A 706 -45.23 -33.06 5.77
CA GLU A 706 -45.26 -33.38 7.20
C GLU A 706 -45.66 -32.19 8.07
N HIS A 707 -45.15 -31.00 7.75
CA HIS A 707 -45.49 -29.75 8.42
C HIS A 707 -46.99 -29.46 8.27
N CYS A 708 -47.55 -29.59 7.06
CA CYS A 708 -48.99 -29.40 6.82
C CYS A 708 -49.85 -30.35 7.66
N ILE A 709 -49.45 -31.63 7.73
CA ILE A 709 -50.15 -32.64 8.54
C ILE A 709 -50.07 -32.29 10.02
N ALA A 710 -48.88 -31.93 10.54
CA ALA A 710 -48.68 -31.66 11.96
C ALA A 710 -49.45 -30.43 12.48
N ARG A 711 -49.72 -29.45 11.61
CA ARG A 711 -50.50 -28.25 11.96
C ARG A 711 -52.01 -28.40 11.83
N ARG A 712 -52.50 -29.51 11.27
CA ARG A 712 -53.93 -29.76 11.09
C ARG A 712 -54.44 -30.67 12.20
N ASN A 713 -55.58 -30.28 12.79
CA ASN A 713 -56.28 -31.14 13.75
C ASN A 713 -57.04 -32.22 12.98
N ILE A 714 -56.42 -33.38 12.78
CA ILE A 714 -57.06 -34.54 12.14
C ILE A 714 -58.00 -35.18 13.18
N PRO A 715 -59.32 -35.26 12.91
CA PRO A 715 -60.28 -35.87 13.83
C PRO A 715 -59.90 -37.31 14.19
N ALA A 716 -60.17 -37.74 15.43
CA ALA A 716 -59.79 -39.07 15.91
C ALA A 716 -60.47 -40.23 15.14
N ASN A 717 -61.58 -39.95 14.45
CA ASN A 717 -62.28 -40.89 13.56
C ASN A 717 -61.72 -40.92 12.13
N VAL A 718 -60.68 -40.16 11.81
CA VAL A 718 -59.97 -40.22 10.52
C VAL A 718 -58.62 -40.90 10.69
N LYS A 719 -58.41 -42.01 9.98
CA LYS A 719 -57.14 -42.74 9.96
C LYS A 719 -56.22 -42.17 8.88
N LEU A 720 -55.11 -41.56 9.30
CA LEU A 720 -54.08 -41.07 8.40
C LEU A 720 -53.13 -42.20 7.96
N VAL A 721 -53.01 -42.40 6.64
CA VAL A 721 -52.07 -43.34 6.02
C VAL A 721 -51.05 -42.57 5.18
N LYS A 722 -49.80 -42.55 5.66
CA LYS A 722 -48.66 -41.94 4.96
C LYS A 722 -47.95 -43.03 4.13
N ASN A 723 -47.88 -42.84 2.82
CA ASN A 723 -47.29 -43.82 1.90
C ASN A 723 -46.21 -43.18 1.03
N TRP A 724 -45.00 -43.14 1.57
CA TRP A 724 -43.80 -42.80 0.82
C TRP A 724 -42.62 -43.56 1.43
N SER A 725 -41.78 -44.17 0.58
CA SER A 725 -40.64 -44.98 1.00
C SER A 725 -39.29 -44.25 0.88
N LEU A 726 -39.30 -43.04 0.33
CA LEU A 726 -38.10 -42.25 0.04
C LEU A 726 -37.76 -41.36 1.24
N GLN A 727 -36.47 -41.23 1.56
CA GLN A 727 -35.99 -40.36 2.64
C GLN A 727 -36.07 -38.87 2.29
N SER A 728 -36.02 -38.55 0.99
CA SER A 728 -36.06 -37.19 0.46
C SER A 728 -36.60 -37.22 -0.97
N VAL A 729 -37.46 -36.27 -1.35
CA VAL A 729 -37.98 -36.12 -2.72
C VAL A 729 -37.94 -34.65 -3.12
N CYS A 730 -37.06 -34.31 -4.04
CA CYS A 730 -36.82 -32.91 -4.43
C CYS A 730 -37.68 -32.49 -5.63
N ALA A 731 -38.42 -31.39 -5.49
CA ALA A 731 -39.16 -30.76 -6.57
C ALA A 731 -38.89 -29.24 -6.64
N TYR A 732 -39.02 -28.66 -7.83
CA TYR A 732 -38.98 -27.20 -7.99
C TYR A 732 -40.28 -26.60 -7.46
N ILE A 733 -40.25 -26.05 -6.26
CA ILE A 733 -41.41 -25.46 -5.58
C ILE A 733 -41.07 -24.10 -4.95
N GLU A 734 -42.11 -23.38 -4.57
CA GLU A 734 -42.04 -22.34 -3.53
C GLU A 734 -42.74 -22.92 -2.29
N PRO A 735 -42.05 -23.08 -1.14
CA PRO A 735 -42.56 -23.86 -0.02
C PRO A 735 -43.88 -23.36 0.55
N ILE A 736 -44.03 -22.04 0.71
CA ILE A 736 -45.20 -21.46 1.36
C ILE A 736 -46.46 -21.71 0.52
N ARG A 737 -46.40 -21.49 -0.79
CA ARG A 737 -47.50 -21.73 -1.72
C ARG A 737 -47.78 -23.22 -1.86
N PHE A 738 -46.75 -24.05 -1.93
CA PHE A 738 -46.96 -25.49 -1.99
C PHE A 738 -47.67 -26.01 -0.72
N GLU A 739 -47.28 -25.53 0.46
CA GLU A 739 -47.98 -25.79 1.72
C GLU A 739 -49.43 -25.29 1.68
N GLU A 740 -49.72 -24.12 1.10
CA GLU A 740 -51.09 -23.62 0.92
C GLU A 740 -51.95 -24.55 0.06
N ALA A 741 -51.41 -25.05 -1.05
CA ALA A 741 -52.08 -26.01 -1.93
C ALA A 741 -52.38 -27.34 -1.21
N LEU A 742 -51.41 -27.85 -0.43
CA LEU A 742 -51.58 -29.05 0.40
C LEU A 742 -52.64 -28.83 1.47
N VAL A 743 -52.58 -27.71 2.18
CA VAL A 743 -53.53 -27.33 3.21
C VAL A 743 -54.97 -27.26 2.69
N ASN A 744 -55.19 -26.62 1.55
CA ASN A 744 -56.52 -26.51 0.95
C ASN A 744 -57.07 -27.89 0.59
N THR A 745 -56.20 -28.76 0.07
CA THR A 745 -56.60 -30.11 -0.37
C THR A 745 -56.88 -31.03 0.81
N ILE A 746 -56.01 -31.03 1.84
CA ILE A 746 -56.22 -31.79 3.08
C ILE A 746 -57.48 -31.31 3.80
N SER A 747 -57.77 -30.01 3.82
CA SER A 747 -58.97 -29.47 4.46
C SER A 747 -60.23 -29.96 3.73
N ASN A 748 -60.25 -29.92 2.39
CA ASN A 748 -61.36 -30.45 1.60
C ASN A 748 -61.59 -31.95 1.84
N ALA A 749 -60.51 -32.73 1.94
CA ALA A 749 -60.57 -34.16 2.24
C ALA A 749 -61.18 -34.43 3.62
N LEU A 750 -60.77 -33.69 4.65
CA LEU A 750 -61.34 -33.83 6.01
C LEU A 750 -62.81 -33.39 6.08
N GLU A 751 -63.19 -32.32 5.39
CA GLU A 751 -64.59 -31.86 5.29
C GLU A 751 -65.50 -32.88 4.59
N ALA A 752 -64.96 -33.66 3.66
CA ALA A 752 -65.69 -34.72 2.97
C ALA A 752 -65.94 -35.97 3.83
N MET A 753 -65.30 -36.07 5.00
CA MET A 753 -65.33 -37.22 5.92
C MET A 753 -65.85 -36.87 7.33
N PRO A 754 -67.04 -36.27 7.50
CA PRO A 754 -67.53 -35.85 8.82
C PRO A 754 -67.72 -37.03 9.80
N GLU A 755 -68.16 -38.19 9.30
CA GLU A 755 -68.34 -39.42 10.08
C GLU A 755 -67.02 -40.19 10.32
N GLY A 756 -65.91 -39.72 9.76
CA GLY A 756 -64.62 -40.41 9.77
C GLY A 756 -64.31 -41.09 8.45
N GLY A 757 -63.13 -41.70 8.35
CA GLY A 757 -62.66 -42.31 7.10
C GLY A 757 -61.16 -42.51 7.07
N ASN A 758 -60.61 -42.78 5.88
CA ASN A 758 -59.17 -42.90 5.67
C ASN A 758 -58.66 -41.73 4.82
N LEU A 759 -57.63 -41.04 5.32
CA LEU A 759 -56.89 -40.04 4.56
C LEU A 759 -55.56 -40.66 4.12
N HIS A 760 -55.40 -40.91 2.84
CA HIS A 760 -54.20 -41.48 2.25
C HIS A 760 -53.38 -40.39 1.57
N ILE A 761 -52.10 -40.27 1.92
CA ILE A 761 -51.16 -39.34 1.29
C ILE A 761 -49.99 -40.14 0.72
N LEU A 762 -49.83 -40.10 -0.60
CA LEU A 762 -48.82 -40.82 -1.36
C LEU A 762 -47.82 -39.83 -1.97
N ILE A 763 -46.53 -40.14 -1.85
CA ILE A 763 -45.47 -39.42 -2.59
C ILE A 763 -44.66 -40.44 -3.38
N LYS A 764 -44.53 -40.22 -4.69
CA LYS A 764 -43.75 -41.07 -5.59
C LYS A 764 -42.88 -40.23 -6.51
N GLU A 765 -41.67 -40.71 -6.76
CA GLU A 765 -40.77 -40.20 -7.78
C GLU A 765 -40.65 -41.22 -8.92
N PHE A 766 -40.75 -40.74 -10.15
CA PHE A 766 -40.60 -41.51 -11.38
C PHE A 766 -39.35 -41.05 -12.13
N PRO A 767 -38.53 -41.96 -12.70
CA PRO A 767 -37.49 -41.57 -13.64
C PRO A 767 -38.10 -40.75 -14.79
N LEU A 768 -37.49 -39.61 -15.15
CA LEU A 768 -38.06 -38.67 -16.14
C LEU A 768 -38.43 -39.34 -17.47
N ALA A 769 -37.62 -40.32 -17.91
CA ALA A 769 -37.83 -41.09 -19.15
C ALA A 769 -39.02 -42.07 -19.10
N SER A 770 -39.50 -42.40 -17.90
CA SER A 770 -40.59 -43.36 -17.67
C SER A 770 -41.76 -42.73 -16.90
N SER A 771 -41.76 -41.40 -16.74
CA SER A 771 -42.85 -40.72 -16.06
C SER A 771 -44.14 -40.77 -16.89
N PRO A 772 -45.28 -41.12 -16.29
CA PRO A 772 -46.59 -41.05 -16.94
C PRO A 772 -46.96 -39.63 -17.41
N GLN A 773 -46.33 -38.60 -16.83
CA GLN A 773 -46.63 -37.18 -17.08
C GLN A 773 -45.36 -36.38 -17.40
N ALA A 774 -44.41 -36.97 -18.14
CA ALA A 774 -43.20 -36.28 -18.58
C ALA A 774 -43.56 -34.91 -19.23
N PRO A 775 -42.94 -33.79 -18.81
CA PRO A 775 -41.68 -33.67 -18.07
C PRO A 775 -41.77 -33.62 -16.53
N HIS A 776 -42.90 -33.98 -15.91
CA HIS A 776 -43.05 -34.03 -14.44
C HIS A 776 -42.63 -35.39 -13.91
N SER A 777 -41.76 -35.45 -12.91
CA SER A 777 -41.23 -36.71 -12.36
C SER A 777 -41.75 -37.01 -10.95
N ILE A 778 -42.35 -36.04 -10.26
CA ILE A 778 -42.79 -36.19 -8.87
C ILE A 778 -44.32 -36.19 -8.81
N LEU A 779 -44.90 -37.16 -8.11
CA LEU A 779 -46.34 -37.28 -7.84
C LEU A 779 -46.59 -37.13 -6.34
N VAL A 780 -47.50 -36.21 -5.99
CA VAL A 780 -48.09 -36.11 -4.65
C VAL A 780 -49.58 -36.34 -4.78
N GLU A 781 -50.12 -37.31 -4.06
CA GLU A 781 -51.52 -37.70 -4.16
C GLU A 781 -52.17 -37.72 -2.78
N ILE A 782 -53.35 -37.10 -2.68
CA ILE A 782 -54.17 -37.02 -1.47
C ILE A 782 -55.50 -37.65 -1.79
N GLU A 783 -55.81 -38.76 -1.13
CA GLU A 783 -57.03 -39.55 -1.31
C GLU A 783 -57.83 -39.58 -0.01
N ASP A 784 -59.12 -39.25 -0.10
CA ASP A 784 -60.09 -39.41 0.98
C ASP A 784 -61.13 -40.48 0.65
N SER A 785 -61.72 -41.06 1.70
CA SER A 785 -62.84 -42.01 1.59
C SER A 785 -64.18 -41.35 1.91
N GLY A 786 -64.35 -40.07 1.55
CA GLY A 786 -65.51 -39.25 1.87
C GLY A 786 -66.69 -39.43 0.92
N CYS A 787 -67.60 -38.45 0.92
CA CYS A 787 -68.82 -38.51 0.10
C CYS A 787 -68.57 -38.46 -1.43
N GLY A 788 -67.39 -38.03 -1.86
CA GLY A 788 -67.02 -37.84 -3.26
C GLY A 788 -67.77 -36.68 -3.95
N ILE A 789 -67.46 -36.45 -5.22
CA ILE A 789 -67.98 -35.37 -6.06
C ILE A 789 -68.83 -35.96 -7.20
N PRO A 790 -70.12 -35.60 -7.32
CA PRO A 790 -70.95 -36.00 -8.45
C PRO A 790 -70.40 -35.54 -9.80
N GLN A 791 -70.43 -36.42 -10.81
CA GLN A 791 -69.90 -36.15 -12.16
C GLN A 791 -70.41 -34.85 -12.78
N LYS A 792 -71.68 -34.49 -12.53
CA LYS A 792 -72.29 -33.24 -13.01
C LYS A 792 -71.59 -31.96 -12.52
N TYR A 793 -70.82 -32.03 -11.44
CA TYR A 793 -70.11 -30.90 -10.85
C TYR A 793 -68.63 -30.86 -11.23
N MET A 794 -68.08 -31.90 -11.88
CA MET A 794 -66.64 -32.00 -12.18
C MET A 794 -66.11 -30.90 -13.11
N GLU A 795 -66.95 -30.31 -13.96
CA GLU A 795 -66.56 -29.15 -14.78
C GLU A 795 -66.63 -27.83 -13.99
N ASP A 796 -67.49 -27.78 -12.96
CA ASP A 796 -67.77 -26.57 -12.18
C ASP A 796 -66.81 -26.38 -10.99
N ILE A 797 -66.20 -27.45 -10.46
CA ILE A 797 -65.24 -27.37 -9.33
C ILE A 797 -64.03 -26.47 -9.62
N TRP A 798 -63.70 -26.26 -10.90
CA TRP A 798 -62.62 -25.39 -11.32
C TRP A 798 -63.01 -23.90 -11.35
N LYS A 799 -64.31 -23.59 -11.26
CA LYS A 799 -64.82 -22.22 -11.30
C LYS A 799 -64.69 -21.59 -9.91
N PRO A 800 -64.10 -20.38 -9.79
CA PRO A 800 -64.07 -19.65 -8.53
C PRO A 800 -65.45 -19.51 -7.90
N PHE A 801 -65.51 -19.66 -6.58
CA PHE A 801 -66.72 -19.57 -5.75
C PHE A 801 -67.76 -20.68 -5.96
N PHE A 802 -67.44 -21.73 -6.72
CA PHE A 802 -68.29 -22.92 -6.78
C PHE A 802 -68.07 -23.78 -5.53
N THR A 803 -69.14 -24.07 -4.80
CA THR A 803 -69.11 -25.00 -3.67
C THR A 803 -70.48 -25.66 -3.49
N THR A 804 -70.48 -26.90 -3.02
CA THR A 804 -71.69 -27.62 -2.56
C THR A 804 -71.83 -27.55 -1.04
N ASN A 805 -70.82 -27.05 -0.32
CA ASN A 805 -70.83 -26.90 1.14
C ASN A 805 -71.38 -25.50 1.52
N GLN A 806 -72.29 -25.44 2.49
CA GLN A 806 -72.91 -24.18 2.92
C GLN A 806 -71.93 -23.22 3.64
N SER A 807 -70.84 -23.75 4.22
CA SER A 807 -69.77 -22.96 4.85
C SER A 807 -68.54 -22.75 3.96
N GLY A 808 -68.49 -23.38 2.78
CA GLY A 808 -67.33 -23.33 1.89
C GLY A 808 -67.21 -22.02 1.13
N THR A 809 -65.98 -21.57 0.85
CA THR A 809 -65.73 -20.37 0.03
C THR A 809 -65.75 -20.64 -1.47
N GLY A 810 -65.56 -21.91 -1.87
CA GLY A 810 -65.43 -22.31 -3.28
C GLY A 810 -64.16 -21.80 -3.97
N ILE A 811 -63.16 -21.37 -3.21
CA ILE A 811 -61.90 -20.83 -3.75
C ILE A 811 -60.75 -21.84 -3.67
N GLY A 812 -60.82 -22.82 -2.75
CA GLY A 812 -59.73 -23.75 -2.47
C GLY A 812 -59.24 -24.51 -3.71
N ILE A 813 -60.12 -25.18 -4.46
CA ILE A 813 -59.73 -25.94 -5.66
C ILE A 813 -59.15 -25.03 -6.77
N PRO A 814 -59.80 -23.92 -7.16
CA PRO A 814 -59.24 -22.98 -8.12
C PRO A 814 -57.90 -22.36 -7.69
N GLU A 815 -57.73 -22.03 -6.41
CA GLU A 815 -56.48 -21.49 -5.86
C GLU A 815 -55.37 -22.54 -5.88
N THR A 816 -55.65 -23.77 -5.45
CA THR A 816 -54.72 -24.91 -5.53
C THR A 816 -54.27 -25.13 -6.98
N LYS A 817 -55.20 -25.15 -7.95
CA LYS A 817 -54.84 -25.27 -9.37
C LYS A 817 -53.92 -24.13 -9.82
N LYS A 818 -54.26 -22.89 -9.48
CA LYS A 818 -53.44 -21.72 -9.83
C LYS A 818 -52.02 -21.83 -9.24
N ILE A 819 -51.89 -22.30 -8.01
CA ILE A 819 -50.60 -22.52 -7.35
C ILE A 819 -49.79 -23.59 -8.09
N ILE A 820 -50.37 -24.77 -8.34
CA ILE A 820 -49.69 -25.89 -9.00
C ILE A 820 -49.28 -25.51 -10.43
N ASP A 821 -50.15 -24.83 -11.18
CA ASP A 821 -49.83 -24.34 -12.52
C ASP A 821 -48.69 -23.29 -12.46
N SER A 822 -48.67 -22.42 -11.44
CA SER A 822 -47.65 -21.36 -11.30
C SER A 822 -46.24 -21.88 -10.98
N ILE A 823 -46.13 -23.05 -10.34
CA ILE A 823 -44.85 -23.73 -10.10
C ILE A 823 -44.48 -24.66 -11.26
N GLY A 824 -45.26 -24.64 -12.35
CA GLY A 824 -45.02 -25.45 -13.55
C GLY A 824 -45.36 -26.93 -13.37
N GLY A 825 -46.29 -27.25 -12.46
CA GLY A 825 -46.87 -28.58 -12.29
C GLY A 825 -48.26 -28.72 -12.89
N VAL A 826 -48.89 -29.88 -12.70
CA VAL A 826 -50.26 -30.18 -13.17
C VAL A 826 -51.08 -30.82 -12.05
N MET A 827 -52.33 -30.39 -11.89
CA MET A 827 -53.28 -30.94 -10.92
C MET A 827 -54.38 -31.76 -11.61
N PHE A 828 -54.66 -32.96 -11.08
CA PHE A 828 -55.80 -33.79 -11.48
C PHE A 828 -56.71 -34.09 -10.28
N ILE A 829 -58.00 -34.27 -10.54
CA ILE A 829 -59.00 -34.69 -9.54
C ILE A 829 -59.80 -35.84 -10.13
N GLN A 830 -59.88 -36.94 -9.40
CA GLN A 830 -60.73 -38.09 -9.70
C GLN A 830 -61.64 -38.34 -8.51
N SER A 831 -62.94 -38.57 -8.73
CA SER A 831 -63.87 -38.79 -7.62
C SER A 831 -65.07 -39.59 -8.04
N GLU A 832 -65.57 -40.42 -7.13
CA GLU A 832 -66.79 -41.19 -7.28
C GLU A 832 -67.66 -41.04 -6.02
N VAL A 833 -68.97 -40.87 -6.24
CA VAL A 833 -69.94 -40.63 -5.15
C VAL A 833 -70.00 -41.84 -4.23
N GLY A 834 -69.80 -41.62 -2.93
CA GLY A 834 -69.80 -42.67 -1.91
C GLY A 834 -68.52 -43.51 -1.83
N VAL A 835 -67.53 -43.24 -2.68
CA VAL A 835 -66.21 -43.89 -2.65
C VAL A 835 -65.15 -42.93 -2.11
N GLY A 836 -65.10 -41.70 -2.62
CA GLY A 836 -64.13 -40.69 -2.18
C GLY A 836 -63.60 -39.79 -3.31
N THR A 837 -62.57 -39.00 -2.99
CA THR A 837 -61.87 -38.13 -3.94
C THR A 837 -60.35 -38.33 -3.86
N THR A 838 -59.71 -38.41 -5.03
CA THR A 838 -58.26 -38.45 -5.20
C THR A 838 -57.80 -37.18 -5.93
N VAL A 839 -56.86 -36.44 -5.31
CA VAL A 839 -56.25 -35.25 -5.88
C VAL A 839 -54.76 -35.51 -6.11
N SER A 840 -54.31 -35.38 -7.35
CA SER A 840 -52.93 -35.69 -7.75
C SER A 840 -52.21 -34.43 -8.26
N PHE A 841 -51.03 -34.14 -7.71
CA PHE A 841 -50.12 -33.08 -8.15
C PHE A 841 -48.89 -33.70 -8.84
N TRP A 842 -48.68 -33.32 -10.09
CA TRP A 842 -47.48 -33.68 -10.85
C TRP A 842 -46.53 -32.51 -10.90
N LEU A 843 -45.35 -32.67 -10.30
CA LEU A 843 -44.36 -31.63 -10.14
C LEU A 843 -43.06 -31.96 -10.89
N LYS A 844 -42.30 -30.92 -11.21
CA LYS A 844 -41.01 -31.06 -11.85
C LYS A 844 -39.93 -31.37 -10.82
N GLY A 845 -39.33 -32.55 -10.90
CA GLY A 845 -38.19 -32.94 -10.07
C GLY A 845 -36.85 -32.42 -10.58
N GLU A 846 -35.78 -32.87 -9.93
CA GLU A 846 -34.40 -32.70 -10.43
C GLU A 846 -34.23 -33.43 -11.77
N LYS A 847 -33.40 -32.88 -12.66
CA LYS A 847 -33.26 -33.34 -14.05
C LYS A 847 -32.58 -34.70 -14.20
#